data_AF-A0A6G0W5J5-F1
#
_entry.id   AF-A0A6G0W5J5-F1
#
_cell.length_a   1.000
_cell.length_b   1.000
_cell.length_c   1.000
_cell.angle_alpha   90.00
_cell.angle_beta   90.00
_cell.angle_gamma   90.00
#
_symmetry.space_group_name_H-M   'P 1'
#
loop_
_entity.id
_entity.type
_entity.pdbx_description
1 polymer ?
#
loop_
_entity_poly.entity_id
_entity_poly.type
_entity_poly.pdbx_seq_one_letter_code
_entity_poly.pdbx_strand_id
1 'polypeptide(L)'
;MLPEATLKMPLVMEWSRCSVSCVGDTLVCFDPESTRVRIWTLHIATGKMAWQLQGSQTTKGESNVLEAHPMWSLFHLFEKFPVQSLVAKSIDNALVSGRLQLHVSGMANKAIMTDLLTFVMHKLQGLNKNLSPLNLEDDLQVHTSGSVSWCGSTVAMAPWVLELVGFVPVQICRARDNQLVLLKNGQEDSSFGTEAHEVAKSIWLGPISSVLQHWSGPVVVLTSMGKQSTGKSYYLNHLTGSSFAISGARCTDGVWLTVRLMGNCLLVVLDFEGLGSFERSAQEDTFLSVLNAAVSRLTVFRIEMRFDKDIDAMFSKFQQGVSLLKGDPRLFQGKLYLNAKDVNPNDQNTVIHEFQTKLEAILNENRADNFVTAMYGGNVEITCCPPLGNVGYYEALGEGLELLEKSRDMVPYVNGLDFYDCLTMVLSKISLLDWTCMEDNLKERLAIELRSQIRTALRYGKLAHCGLVDGQPEEYVEKWKTLFGDTDIEQSLPDDASMDFELDLNLKTEELLQESKIILMQFFKTYLQFVDEPRSPSIETQFDNLWTFLLWRREHRVRLWVASLPSVGREEMDDLDACVLKLKQHLRRCQHTCANCKLGCFECFLHDAAVPHDCGTNHKCVNPCVHCASLGDKQMCASVAGHSGPCNCGLKDHTCNEPCDMMGASNCEKSCSLQVGHEEPHSCGVKLHCCGQPCQAVECRGSCTLPFENPHDRHMCGANRCQQTCVMPDCGNTCAAPDHFHPVGANHLCGQPHRCTSECKEDGICEIKVHLEKVTETFAGKRGTFDFTRQEMNGTKRKCSEAVAADTTSHPDDHRCNSAIHYCDVRCPCCQYFCDKAYGHADLHRTSHGNMKETYFVSDSQAVDIGDR
;
A
#
# COMPACT_ATOMS: atom_id res chain seq x y z
N MET A 1 -4.42 -18.60 -6.29
CA MET A 1 -3.87 -19.96 -6.16
C MET A 1 -3.81 -20.59 -7.54
N LEU A 2 -2.68 -21.21 -7.91
CA LEU A 2 -2.55 -21.96 -9.16
C LEU A 2 -3.53 -23.15 -9.14
N PRO A 3 -4.14 -23.53 -10.27
CA PRO A 3 -5.03 -24.69 -10.31
C PRO A 3 -4.26 -25.97 -9.98
N GLU A 4 -4.86 -26.86 -9.19
CA GLU A 4 -4.36 -28.23 -8.98
C GLU A 4 -4.54 -29.03 -10.27
N ALA A 5 -3.61 -28.83 -11.19
CA ALA A 5 -3.58 -29.52 -12.48
C ALA A 5 -2.39 -30.48 -12.54
N THR A 6 -2.66 -31.67 -13.04
CA THR A 6 -1.63 -32.69 -13.28
C THR A 6 -1.28 -32.69 -14.77
N LEU A 7 -0.06 -32.27 -15.10
CA LEU A 7 0.42 -32.23 -16.47
C LEU A 7 1.12 -33.55 -16.80
N LYS A 8 0.63 -34.24 -17.83
CA LYS A 8 1.33 -35.38 -18.43
C LYS A 8 2.28 -34.86 -19.49
N MET A 9 3.59 -34.96 -19.24
CA MET A 9 4.62 -34.63 -20.22
C MET A 9 4.48 -35.57 -21.44
N PRO A 10 4.77 -35.08 -22.66
CA PRO A 10 4.47 -35.78 -23.90
C PRO A 10 5.03 -37.21 -23.97
N LEU A 11 4.24 -38.12 -24.57
CA LEU A 11 4.69 -39.46 -25.02
C LEU A 11 5.88 -39.35 -25.99
N VAL A 12 6.80 -40.32 -25.88
CA VAL A 12 7.87 -40.74 -26.83
C VAL A 12 7.99 -39.85 -28.07
N MET A 13 9.07 -39.07 -28.14
CA MET A 13 9.34 -38.15 -29.23
C MET A 13 10.62 -38.53 -29.97
N GLU A 14 10.54 -38.55 -31.30
CA GLU A 14 11.69 -38.75 -32.17
C GLU A 14 12.48 -37.42 -32.32
N TRP A 15 13.21 -36.99 -31.28
CA TRP A 15 13.83 -35.66 -31.20
C TRP A 15 14.68 -35.26 -32.41
N SER A 16 15.38 -36.21 -33.04
CA SER A 16 16.17 -35.97 -34.26
C SER A 16 15.35 -35.65 -35.52
N ARG A 17 14.05 -35.95 -35.52
CA ARG A 17 13.13 -35.67 -36.63
C ARG A 17 12.10 -34.61 -36.31
N CYS A 18 11.94 -34.28 -35.03
CA CYS A 18 11.06 -33.20 -34.59
C CYS A 18 11.60 -31.85 -35.07
N SER A 19 10.77 -31.05 -35.75
CA SER A 19 11.08 -29.65 -35.99
C SER A 19 10.51 -28.82 -34.85
N VAL A 20 11.41 -28.27 -34.04
CA VAL A 20 11.05 -27.38 -32.94
C VAL A 20 11.28 -25.94 -33.41
N SER A 21 10.21 -25.17 -33.45
CA SER A 21 10.25 -23.75 -33.80
C SER A 21 9.69 -22.93 -32.65
N CYS A 22 10.33 -21.82 -32.37
CA CYS A 22 9.83 -20.83 -31.43
C CYS A 22 9.09 -19.76 -32.24
N VAL A 23 7.79 -19.58 -31.95
CA VAL A 23 6.98 -18.51 -32.54
C VAL A 23 6.47 -17.67 -31.38
N GLY A 24 7.15 -16.55 -31.10
CA GLY A 24 6.87 -15.74 -29.91
C GLY A 24 7.28 -16.45 -28.61
N ASP A 25 6.33 -16.61 -27.68
CA ASP A 25 6.43 -17.33 -26.39
C ASP A 25 6.09 -18.82 -26.49
N THR A 26 5.79 -19.27 -27.70
CA THR A 26 5.20 -20.57 -27.94
C THR A 26 6.21 -21.48 -28.63
N LEU A 27 6.48 -22.61 -27.96
CA LEU A 27 7.31 -23.70 -28.45
C LEU A 27 6.41 -24.64 -29.26
N VAL A 28 6.56 -24.61 -30.59
CA VAL A 28 5.85 -25.48 -31.52
C VAL A 28 6.78 -26.60 -31.92
N CYS A 29 6.46 -27.82 -31.49
CA CYS A 29 7.11 -29.01 -31.99
C CYS A 29 6.20 -29.76 -32.95
N PHE A 30 6.69 -29.95 -34.16
CA PHE A 30 6.09 -30.88 -35.09
C PHE A 30 6.83 -32.21 -35.04
N ASP A 31 6.10 -33.27 -34.70
CA ASP A 31 6.58 -34.64 -34.83
C ASP A 31 6.09 -35.19 -36.19
N PRO A 32 6.97 -35.34 -37.18
CA PRO A 32 6.59 -35.80 -38.52
C PRO A 32 6.17 -37.27 -38.54
N GLU A 33 6.55 -38.08 -37.55
CA GLU A 33 6.28 -39.51 -37.53
C GLU A 33 4.88 -39.80 -36.96
N SER A 34 4.49 -39.08 -35.91
CA SER A 34 3.12 -39.15 -35.38
C SER A 34 2.14 -38.18 -36.05
N THR A 35 2.63 -37.29 -36.93
CA THR A 35 1.87 -36.20 -37.59
C THR A 35 1.18 -35.23 -36.61
N ARG A 36 1.62 -35.21 -35.34
CA ARG A 36 1.06 -34.36 -34.30
C ARG A 36 1.89 -33.10 -34.15
N VAL A 37 1.22 -31.95 -34.13
CA VAL A 37 1.80 -30.69 -33.66
C VAL A 37 1.51 -30.59 -32.16
N ARG A 38 2.56 -30.46 -31.36
CA ARG A 38 2.44 -30.13 -29.94
C ARG A 38 2.87 -28.69 -29.75
N ILE A 39 2.02 -27.93 -29.10
CA ILE A 39 2.22 -26.52 -28.84
C ILE A 39 2.32 -26.38 -27.32
N TRP A 40 3.46 -25.92 -26.83
CA TRP A 40 3.64 -25.55 -25.44
C TRP A 40 3.79 -24.05 -25.37
N THR A 41 2.87 -23.41 -24.66
CA THR A 41 2.98 -22.01 -24.31
C THR A 41 3.16 -21.94 -22.80
N LEU A 42 4.37 -21.61 -22.35
CA LEU A 42 4.64 -21.34 -20.94
C LEU A 42 5.05 -19.88 -20.78
N HIS A 43 4.07 -19.03 -20.49
CA HIS A 43 4.32 -17.65 -20.12
C HIS A 43 4.74 -17.54 -18.66
N ILE A 44 6.04 -17.48 -18.41
CA ILE A 44 6.58 -17.00 -17.14
C ILE A 44 7.45 -15.79 -17.45
N ALA A 45 6.84 -14.61 -17.44
CA ALA A 45 7.56 -13.35 -17.58
C ALA A 45 8.11 -12.94 -16.22
N THR A 46 9.37 -13.27 -15.95
CA THR A 46 10.19 -12.64 -14.91
C THR A 46 11.37 -11.98 -15.63
N GLY A 47 11.78 -10.78 -15.18
CA GLY A 47 12.65 -9.87 -15.94
C GLY A 47 13.87 -10.53 -16.59
N LYS A 48 14.25 -10.02 -17.78
CA LYS A 48 15.34 -10.56 -18.62
C LYS A 48 16.60 -10.90 -17.82
N MET A 49 16.82 -12.18 -17.56
CA MET A 49 18.16 -12.72 -17.30
C MET A 49 18.44 -13.81 -18.34
N ALA A 50 19.06 -13.40 -19.44
CA ALA A 50 19.63 -14.33 -20.40
C ALA A 50 20.83 -15.01 -19.74
N TRP A 51 20.73 -16.31 -19.47
CA TRP A 51 21.88 -17.12 -19.07
C TRP A 51 22.74 -17.36 -20.31
N GLN A 52 23.85 -16.65 -20.40
CA GLN A 52 24.92 -16.99 -21.34
C GLN A 52 25.91 -17.88 -20.58
N LEU A 53 25.93 -19.17 -20.88
CA LEU A 53 26.93 -20.10 -20.38
C LEU A 53 28.28 -19.75 -21.03
N GLN A 54 28.95 -18.71 -20.52
CA GLN A 54 30.34 -18.46 -20.86
C GLN A 54 31.17 -19.52 -20.14
N GLY A 55 31.77 -20.43 -20.91
CA GLY A 55 32.83 -21.30 -20.42
C GLY A 55 34.06 -20.46 -20.05
N SER A 56 34.04 -19.85 -18.87
CA SER A 56 35.13 -18.99 -18.38
C SER A 56 36.17 -19.75 -17.55
N GLN A 57 35.99 -21.06 -17.33
CA GLN A 57 37.01 -21.89 -16.73
C GLN A 57 37.70 -22.73 -17.79
N THR A 58 38.87 -22.28 -18.23
CA THR A 58 39.96 -23.21 -18.57
C THR A 58 40.27 -23.98 -17.29
N THR A 59 39.68 -25.17 -17.14
CA THR A 59 39.93 -26.05 -16.00
C THR A 59 41.44 -26.31 -15.90
N LYS A 60 41.97 -26.29 -14.66
CA LYS A 60 43.33 -26.76 -14.32
C LYS A 60 43.44 -28.29 -14.49
N GLY A 61 42.94 -28.83 -15.60
CA GLY A 61 42.90 -30.26 -15.91
C GLY A 61 44.12 -30.69 -16.74
N GLU A 62 45.30 -30.14 -16.48
CA GLU A 62 46.51 -30.58 -17.20
C GLU A 62 46.96 -32.00 -16.79
N SER A 63 46.41 -32.58 -15.70
CA SER A 63 46.79 -33.91 -15.19
C SER A 63 45.74 -35.01 -15.32
N ASN A 64 44.45 -34.71 -15.52
CA ASN A 64 43.38 -35.73 -15.60
C ASN A 64 42.35 -35.37 -16.69
N VAL A 65 42.30 -36.17 -17.75
CA VAL A 65 41.42 -35.98 -18.93
C VAL A 65 39.94 -36.03 -18.54
N LEU A 66 39.57 -36.79 -17.51
CA LEU A 66 38.17 -36.89 -17.05
C LEU A 66 37.69 -35.62 -16.34
N GLU A 67 38.55 -34.96 -15.57
CA GLU A 67 38.21 -33.72 -14.84
C GLU A 67 38.15 -32.50 -15.77
N ALA A 68 38.79 -32.58 -16.93
CA ALA A 68 38.69 -31.57 -17.98
C ALA A 68 37.36 -31.64 -18.77
N HIS A 69 36.60 -32.73 -18.65
CA HIS A 69 35.36 -32.92 -19.39
C HIS A 69 34.25 -31.98 -18.87
N PRO A 70 33.43 -31.32 -19.72
CA PRO A 70 32.39 -30.38 -19.27
C PRO A 70 31.40 -30.99 -18.28
N MET A 71 31.07 -32.28 -18.43
CA MET A 71 30.15 -32.98 -17.52
C MET A 71 30.72 -33.24 -16.11
N TRP A 72 31.99 -32.94 -15.88
CA TRP A 72 32.55 -32.85 -14.53
C TRP A 72 31.82 -31.81 -13.66
N SER A 73 31.11 -30.86 -14.27
CA SER A 73 30.20 -29.96 -13.56
C SER A 73 29.14 -30.68 -12.71
N LEU A 74 28.76 -31.93 -13.05
CA LEU A 74 27.85 -32.74 -12.23
C LEU A 74 28.45 -33.08 -10.87
N PHE A 75 29.75 -33.37 -10.81
CA PHE A 75 30.45 -33.54 -9.54
C PHE A 75 30.34 -32.25 -8.71
N HIS A 76 30.67 -31.09 -9.30
CA HIS A 76 30.59 -29.79 -8.62
C HIS A 76 29.17 -29.37 -8.20
N LEU A 77 28.14 -29.84 -8.91
CA LEU A 77 26.75 -29.64 -8.52
C LEU A 77 26.44 -30.43 -7.23
N PHE A 78 26.66 -31.74 -7.24
CA PHE A 78 26.30 -32.62 -6.13
C PHE A 78 27.30 -32.59 -4.96
N GLU A 79 28.51 -32.06 -5.15
CA GLU A 79 29.43 -31.74 -4.04
C GLU A 79 28.92 -30.52 -3.25
N LYS A 80 28.20 -29.57 -3.87
CA LYS A 80 27.77 -28.31 -3.24
C LYS A 80 26.31 -28.34 -2.79
N PHE A 81 25.46 -29.08 -3.48
CA PHE A 81 24.03 -29.14 -3.23
C PHE A 81 23.59 -30.58 -2.92
N PRO A 82 22.53 -30.76 -2.11
CA PRO A 82 22.02 -32.10 -1.86
C PRO A 82 21.35 -32.68 -3.11
N VAL A 83 21.39 -34.01 -3.25
CA VAL A 83 20.58 -34.72 -4.25
C VAL A 83 19.10 -34.63 -3.89
N GLN A 84 18.79 -34.82 -2.61
CA GLN A 84 17.46 -34.67 -2.04
C GLN A 84 17.57 -33.90 -0.73
N SER A 85 16.68 -32.92 -0.52
CA SER A 85 16.64 -32.19 0.74
C SER A 85 16.05 -33.05 1.86
N LEU A 86 16.44 -32.75 3.10
CA LEU A 86 15.90 -33.43 4.27
C LEU A 86 14.45 -33.04 4.56
N VAL A 87 14.02 -31.86 4.13
CA VAL A 87 12.62 -31.40 4.24
C VAL A 87 11.68 -32.19 3.32
N ALA A 88 12.15 -32.66 2.15
CA ALA A 88 11.34 -33.34 1.13
C ALA A 88 11.21 -34.87 1.35
N LYS A 89 11.17 -35.35 2.61
CA LYS A 89 11.38 -36.75 3.01
C LYS A 89 10.47 -37.84 2.42
N SER A 90 9.35 -37.54 1.73
CA SER A 90 8.49 -38.58 1.14
C SER A 90 8.59 -38.67 -0.39
N ILE A 91 8.65 -39.91 -0.90
CA ILE A 91 8.59 -40.24 -2.33
C ILE A 91 7.23 -39.80 -2.95
N ASP A 92 6.19 -39.70 -2.12
CA ASP A 92 4.86 -39.21 -2.51
C ASP A 92 4.84 -37.71 -2.84
N ASN A 93 5.87 -36.94 -2.44
CA ASN A 93 6.04 -35.51 -2.73
C ASN A 93 7.02 -35.23 -3.88
N ALA A 94 7.39 -36.24 -4.67
CA ALA A 94 8.26 -36.04 -5.83
C ALA A 94 7.61 -35.08 -6.84
N LEU A 95 8.24 -33.91 -7.06
CA LEU A 95 7.79 -32.92 -8.05
C LEU A 95 7.66 -33.50 -9.46
N VAL A 96 8.53 -34.46 -9.79
CA VAL A 96 8.54 -35.17 -11.06
C VAL A 96 8.62 -36.66 -10.78
N SER A 97 7.74 -37.44 -11.41
CA SER A 97 7.79 -38.90 -11.34
C SER A 97 9.01 -39.46 -12.10
N GLY A 98 9.87 -40.22 -11.43
CA GLY A 98 11.01 -40.93 -12.05
C GLY A 98 12.37 -40.59 -11.45
N ARG A 99 13.43 -41.26 -11.94
CA ARG A 99 14.84 -40.94 -11.62
C ARG A 99 15.41 -39.97 -12.65
N LEU A 100 16.48 -39.25 -12.28
CA LEU A 100 17.23 -38.42 -13.22
C LEU A 100 17.92 -39.32 -14.24
N GLN A 101 17.48 -39.30 -15.51
CA GLN A 101 18.09 -40.07 -16.59
C GLN A 101 18.98 -39.19 -17.47
N LEU A 102 20.18 -39.68 -17.78
CA LEU A 102 21.09 -39.01 -18.71
C LEU A 102 21.04 -39.69 -20.07
N HIS A 103 20.62 -38.96 -21.10
CA HIS A 103 20.50 -39.51 -22.46
C HIS A 103 21.68 -39.07 -23.32
N VAL A 104 22.42 -40.03 -23.87
CA VAL A 104 23.58 -39.78 -24.75
C VAL A 104 23.31 -40.40 -26.12
N SER A 105 23.47 -39.60 -27.19
CA SER A 105 23.38 -40.10 -28.56
C SER A 105 24.75 -40.54 -29.09
N GLY A 106 24.78 -41.68 -29.76
CA GLY A 106 25.97 -42.23 -30.41
C GLY A 106 26.71 -43.26 -29.56
N MET A 107 26.73 -44.51 -30.04
CA MET A 107 27.33 -45.65 -29.34
C MET A 107 28.84 -45.50 -29.07
N ALA A 108 29.57 -44.75 -29.91
CA ALA A 108 31.00 -44.50 -29.73
C ALA A 108 31.31 -43.72 -28.45
N ASN A 109 30.36 -42.93 -27.94
CA ASN A 109 30.52 -42.13 -26.73
C ASN A 109 30.21 -42.94 -25.46
N LYS A 110 29.65 -44.15 -25.57
CA LYS A 110 29.19 -44.93 -24.41
C LYS A 110 30.30 -45.19 -23.41
N ALA A 111 31.44 -45.73 -23.85
CA ALA A 111 32.53 -46.11 -22.95
C ALA A 111 33.08 -44.87 -22.19
N ILE A 112 33.36 -43.79 -22.91
CA ILE A 112 33.88 -42.54 -22.34
C ILE A 112 32.89 -41.95 -21.32
N MET A 113 31.59 -41.94 -21.65
CA MET A 113 30.56 -41.40 -20.76
C MET A 113 30.33 -42.28 -19.54
N THR A 114 30.31 -43.61 -19.70
CA THR A 114 30.24 -44.53 -18.57
C THR A 114 31.43 -44.33 -17.63
N ASP A 115 32.66 -44.36 -18.17
CA ASP A 115 33.88 -44.17 -17.36
C ASP A 115 33.87 -42.82 -16.60
N LEU A 116 33.44 -41.73 -17.26
CA LEU A 116 33.31 -40.42 -16.63
C LEU A 116 32.28 -40.41 -15.50
N LEU A 117 31.07 -40.94 -15.73
CA LEU A 117 29.99 -40.92 -14.75
C LEU A 117 30.28 -41.85 -13.57
N THR A 118 30.90 -43.01 -13.80
CA THR A 118 31.44 -43.88 -12.74
C THR A 118 32.48 -43.13 -11.90
N PHE A 119 33.39 -42.39 -12.54
CA PHE A 119 34.38 -41.58 -11.83
C PHE A 119 33.75 -40.45 -11.00
N VAL A 120 32.73 -39.77 -11.54
CA VAL A 120 31.94 -38.77 -10.80
C VAL A 120 31.24 -39.40 -9.60
N MET A 121 30.55 -40.53 -9.78
CA MET A 121 29.85 -41.24 -8.70
C MET A 121 30.82 -41.70 -7.61
N HIS A 122 31.99 -42.23 -7.98
CA HIS A 122 33.02 -42.64 -7.03
C HIS A 122 33.51 -41.46 -6.17
N LYS A 123 33.72 -40.30 -6.79
CA LYS A 123 34.14 -39.07 -6.08
C LYS A 123 33.04 -38.55 -5.16
N LEU A 124 31.79 -38.59 -5.58
CA LEU A 124 30.64 -38.21 -4.75
C LEU A 124 30.46 -39.16 -3.56
N GLN A 125 30.65 -40.47 -3.75
CA GLN A 125 30.60 -41.46 -2.66
C GLN A 125 31.63 -41.17 -1.57
N GLY A 126 32.81 -40.68 -1.96
CA GLY A 126 33.85 -40.22 -1.04
C GLY A 126 33.44 -39.04 -0.14
N LEU A 127 32.35 -38.32 -0.47
CA LEU A 127 31.81 -37.23 0.35
C LEU A 127 30.89 -37.73 1.47
N ASN A 128 30.56 -39.03 1.51
CA ASN A 128 29.67 -39.65 2.49
C ASN A 128 28.28 -38.98 2.60
N LYS A 129 27.81 -38.40 1.48
CA LYS A 129 26.46 -37.84 1.33
C LYS A 129 25.42 -38.93 1.09
N ASN A 130 24.16 -38.63 1.38
CA ASN A 130 23.08 -39.47 0.87
C ASN A 130 22.91 -39.25 -0.64
N LEU A 131 23.31 -40.25 -1.42
CA LEU A 131 23.20 -40.29 -2.89
C LEU A 131 22.12 -41.27 -3.36
N SER A 132 21.30 -41.84 -2.48
CA SER A 132 20.34 -42.89 -2.84
C SER A 132 19.39 -42.58 -4.01
N PRO A 133 18.97 -41.32 -4.28
CA PRO A 133 18.13 -40.99 -5.44
C PRO A 133 18.94 -40.79 -6.74
N LEU A 134 20.27 -40.86 -6.70
CA LEU A 134 21.16 -40.56 -7.82
C LEU A 134 22.05 -41.75 -8.16
N ASN A 135 21.88 -42.32 -9.35
CA ASN A 135 22.90 -43.18 -9.93
C ASN A 135 23.14 -42.81 -11.40
N LEU A 136 24.08 -41.89 -11.63
CA LEU A 136 24.38 -41.40 -12.97
C LEU A 136 24.86 -42.50 -13.94
N GLU A 137 25.47 -43.57 -13.43
CA GLU A 137 25.92 -44.70 -14.23
C GLU A 137 24.76 -45.59 -14.67
N ASP A 138 23.93 -46.04 -13.72
CA ASP A 138 22.78 -46.91 -14.01
C ASP A 138 21.68 -46.17 -14.80
N ASP A 139 21.56 -44.86 -14.58
CA ASP A 139 20.56 -44.01 -15.22
C ASP A 139 21.04 -43.45 -16.58
N LEU A 140 22.22 -43.88 -17.07
CA LEU A 140 22.74 -43.55 -18.41
C LEU A 140 22.00 -44.35 -19.50
N GLN A 141 21.31 -43.65 -20.39
CA GLN A 141 20.62 -44.19 -21.54
C GLN A 141 21.36 -43.82 -22.82
N VAL A 142 21.91 -44.82 -23.52
CA VAL A 142 22.63 -44.60 -24.79
C VAL A 142 21.75 -44.99 -25.97
N HIS A 143 21.62 -44.07 -26.92
CA HIS A 143 20.77 -44.23 -28.10
C HIS A 143 21.61 -44.38 -29.35
N THR A 144 21.26 -45.35 -30.20
CA THR A 144 21.90 -45.59 -31.51
C THR A 144 21.51 -44.52 -32.53
N SER A 145 20.30 -43.97 -32.40
CA SER A 145 19.75 -42.85 -33.16
C SER A 145 19.69 -41.57 -32.31
N GLY A 146 19.45 -40.41 -32.94
CA GLY A 146 19.14 -39.17 -32.21
C GLY A 146 17.71 -39.13 -31.65
N SER A 147 17.01 -40.27 -31.67
CA SER A 147 15.64 -40.41 -31.20
C SER A 147 15.57 -41.09 -29.86
N VAL A 148 14.91 -40.44 -28.90
CA VAL A 148 14.87 -40.87 -27.51
C VAL A 148 13.43 -41.12 -27.10
N SER A 149 13.10 -42.36 -26.75
CA SER A 149 11.76 -42.66 -26.24
C SER A 149 11.58 -42.11 -24.82
N TRP A 150 10.85 -40.98 -24.71
CA TRP A 150 10.42 -40.44 -23.42
C TRP A 150 9.19 -41.20 -22.91
N CYS A 151 9.34 -41.99 -21.85
CA CYS A 151 8.23 -42.55 -21.10
C CYS A 151 7.62 -41.44 -20.23
N GLY A 152 6.61 -40.73 -20.76
CA GLY A 152 5.97 -39.54 -20.17
C GLY A 152 6.02 -39.42 -18.64
N SER A 153 6.55 -38.31 -18.13
CA SER A 153 6.53 -37.98 -16.69
C SER A 153 5.26 -37.21 -16.35
N THR A 154 4.77 -37.38 -15.13
CA THR A 154 3.64 -36.61 -14.62
C THR A 154 4.15 -35.61 -13.59
N VAL A 155 3.67 -34.37 -13.67
CA VAL A 155 4.08 -33.26 -12.80
C VAL A 155 2.84 -32.60 -12.22
N ALA A 156 2.82 -32.44 -10.90
CA ALA A 156 1.83 -31.60 -10.22
C ALA A 156 2.21 -30.13 -10.47
N MET A 157 1.39 -29.42 -11.26
CA MET A 157 1.75 -28.10 -11.79
C MET A 157 1.97 -27.07 -10.67
N ALA A 158 1.03 -26.98 -9.71
CA ALA A 158 1.10 -25.96 -8.66
C ALA A 158 2.33 -26.14 -7.74
N PRO A 159 2.61 -27.32 -7.16
CA PRO A 159 3.84 -27.54 -6.39
C PRO A 159 5.11 -27.32 -7.22
N TRP A 160 5.12 -27.74 -8.49
CA TRP A 160 6.29 -27.57 -9.36
C TRP A 160 6.59 -26.11 -9.67
N VAL A 161 5.58 -25.30 -9.99
CA VAL A 161 5.77 -23.86 -10.22
C VAL A 161 6.22 -23.16 -8.94
N LEU A 162 5.65 -23.50 -7.78
CA LEU A 162 6.04 -22.93 -6.50
C LEU A 162 7.51 -23.24 -6.17
N GLU A 163 7.92 -24.49 -6.36
CA GLU A 163 9.31 -24.90 -6.16
C GLU A 163 10.26 -24.27 -7.19
N LEU A 164 9.83 -24.09 -8.45
CA LEU A 164 10.62 -23.40 -9.47
C LEU A 164 10.83 -21.91 -9.13
N VAL A 165 9.75 -21.21 -8.76
CA VAL A 165 9.80 -19.81 -8.33
C VAL A 165 10.65 -19.66 -7.07
N GLY A 166 10.48 -20.59 -6.14
CA GLY A 166 11.18 -20.60 -4.86
C GLY A 166 12.62 -21.10 -4.92
N PHE A 167 13.06 -21.73 -6.03
CA PHE A 167 14.40 -22.29 -6.15
C PHE A 167 15.49 -21.23 -6.31
N VAL A 168 15.17 -20.09 -6.93
CA VAL A 168 16.14 -19.00 -7.19
C VAL A 168 16.11 -18.02 -6.01
N PRO A 169 17.20 -17.92 -5.22
CA PRO A 169 17.26 -16.96 -4.13
C PRO A 169 17.27 -15.53 -4.66
N VAL A 170 16.52 -14.65 -3.98
CA VAL A 170 16.40 -13.23 -4.28
C VAL A 170 17.13 -12.44 -3.20
N GLN A 171 18.03 -11.55 -3.59
CA GLN A 171 18.63 -10.61 -2.65
C GLN A 171 17.63 -9.50 -2.31
N ILE A 172 17.33 -9.30 -1.03
CA ILE A 172 16.25 -8.40 -0.57
C ILE A 172 16.76 -7.11 0.06
N CYS A 173 17.94 -7.14 0.67
CA CYS A 173 18.59 -5.95 1.23
C CYS A 173 20.09 -6.20 1.45
N ARG A 174 20.85 -5.13 1.69
CA ARG A 174 22.26 -5.16 2.11
C ARG A 174 22.53 -4.07 3.13
N ALA A 175 23.43 -4.34 4.08
CA ALA A 175 23.92 -3.31 4.99
C ALA A 175 25.12 -2.61 4.35
N ARG A 176 25.06 -1.28 4.22
CA ARG A 176 26.09 -0.47 3.57
C ARG A 176 25.99 0.97 4.04
N ASP A 177 27.13 1.62 4.25
CA ASP A 177 27.22 3.04 4.60
C ASP A 177 26.34 3.39 5.82
N ASN A 178 26.33 2.51 6.83
CA ASN A 178 25.49 2.60 8.04
C ASN A 178 23.98 2.61 7.80
N GLN A 179 23.53 2.08 6.66
CA GLN A 179 22.12 1.95 6.32
C GLN A 179 21.77 0.52 5.90
N LEU A 180 20.50 0.13 6.09
CA LEU A 180 19.96 -1.06 5.45
C LEU A 180 19.35 -0.65 4.10
N VAL A 181 20.08 -0.92 3.03
CA VAL A 181 19.68 -0.60 1.65
C VAL A 181 18.78 -1.70 1.13
N LEU A 182 17.55 -1.35 0.75
CA LEU A 182 16.57 -2.26 0.16
C LEU A 182 16.94 -2.54 -1.30
N LEU A 183 16.73 -3.78 -1.74
CA LEU A 183 17.10 -4.23 -3.08
C LEU A 183 15.88 -4.77 -3.84
N LYS A 184 15.79 -4.40 -5.11
CA LYS A 184 14.79 -4.89 -6.06
C LYS A 184 15.50 -5.52 -7.24
N ASN A 185 15.34 -6.83 -7.40
CA ASN A 185 16.04 -7.62 -8.41
C ASN A 185 17.58 -7.48 -8.34
N GLY A 186 18.14 -7.36 -7.13
CA GLY A 186 19.59 -7.20 -6.91
C GLY A 186 20.14 -5.80 -7.20
N GLN A 187 19.28 -4.81 -7.45
CA GLN A 187 19.66 -3.40 -7.60
C GLN A 187 19.12 -2.58 -6.43
N GLU A 188 19.80 -1.49 -6.07
CA GLU A 188 19.34 -0.54 -5.05
C GLU A 188 17.96 -0.01 -5.44
N ASP A 189 16.97 -0.30 -4.58
CA ASP A 189 15.61 0.18 -4.78
C ASP A 189 15.53 1.60 -4.22
N SER A 190 15.26 2.58 -5.07
CA SER A 190 14.93 3.93 -4.63
C SER A 190 13.49 3.93 -4.12
N SER A 191 13.22 3.26 -3.00
CA SER A 191 11.89 3.25 -2.39
C SER A 191 11.47 4.69 -2.08
N PHE A 192 10.33 5.10 -2.64
CA PHE A 192 9.77 6.44 -2.46
C PHE A 192 8.87 6.42 -1.23
N GLY A 193 9.27 7.15 -0.18
CA GLY A 193 8.49 7.30 1.05
C GLY A 193 9.32 7.94 2.15
N THR A 194 8.64 8.71 3.01
CA THR A 194 9.24 9.27 4.24
C THR A 194 8.84 8.49 5.48
N GLU A 195 7.78 7.68 5.37
CA GLU A 195 7.21 6.92 6.48
C GLU A 195 7.31 5.40 6.22
N ALA A 196 7.44 4.61 7.30
CA ALA A 196 7.75 3.19 7.17
C ALA A 196 6.65 2.39 6.49
N HIS A 197 5.38 2.76 6.66
CA HIS A 197 4.27 2.07 6.01
C HIS A 197 4.14 2.38 4.51
N GLU A 198 4.61 3.55 4.04
CA GLU A 198 4.69 3.88 2.61
C GLU A 198 5.77 3.04 1.94
N VAL A 199 6.97 3.02 2.55
CA VAL A 199 8.10 2.22 2.06
C VAL A 199 7.72 0.75 2.06
N ALA A 200 7.09 0.22 3.11
CA ALA A 200 6.64 -1.18 3.19
C ALA A 200 5.76 -1.58 2.00
N LYS A 201 4.80 -0.71 1.59
CA LYS A 201 3.94 -0.95 0.42
C LYS A 201 4.71 -0.99 -0.91
N SER A 202 5.86 -0.31 -0.99
CA SER A 202 6.68 -0.26 -2.20
C SER A 202 7.61 -1.47 -2.37
N ILE A 203 7.88 -2.23 -1.30
CA ILE A 203 8.84 -3.34 -1.31
C ILE A 203 8.34 -4.49 -2.19
N TRP A 204 9.13 -4.85 -3.19
CA TRP A 204 8.86 -5.97 -4.08
C TRP A 204 10.01 -6.98 -4.08
N LEU A 205 9.79 -8.14 -3.46
CA LEU A 205 10.74 -9.24 -3.30
C LEU A 205 10.79 -10.17 -4.53
N GLY A 206 10.51 -9.64 -5.72
CA GLY A 206 10.37 -10.43 -6.94
C GLY A 206 9.11 -11.33 -6.92
N PRO A 207 9.08 -12.38 -7.76
CA PRO A 207 7.95 -13.31 -7.88
C PRO A 207 7.52 -13.98 -6.56
N ILE A 208 8.44 -14.06 -5.59
CA ILE A 208 8.15 -14.61 -4.26
C ILE A 208 7.10 -13.77 -3.52
N SER A 209 7.03 -12.45 -3.77
CA SER A 209 5.97 -11.59 -3.21
C SER A 209 4.58 -12.08 -3.59
N SER A 210 4.36 -12.45 -4.86
CA SER A 210 3.09 -13.02 -5.31
C SER A 210 2.77 -14.33 -4.62
N VAL A 211 3.78 -15.18 -4.38
CA VAL A 211 3.60 -16.45 -3.65
C VAL A 211 3.16 -16.16 -2.22
N LEU A 212 3.89 -15.29 -1.51
CA LEU A 212 3.59 -14.96 -0.12
C LEU A 212 2.20 -14.31 0.01
N GLN A 213 1.90 -13.27 -0.76
CA GLN A 213 0.62 -12.55 -0.69
C GLN A 213 -0.61 -13.43 -0.94
N HIS A 214 -0.47 -14.54 -1.68
CA HIS A 214 -1.58 -15.43 -2.03
C HIS A 214 -1.53 -16.81 -1.35
N TRP A 215 -0.49 -17.10 -0.58
CA TRP A 215 -0.35 -18.36 0.14
C TRP A 215 -1.23 -18.35 1.39
N SER A 216 -2.22 -19.24 1.44
CA SER A 216 -3.18 -19.32 2.54
C SER A 216 -2.79 -20.27 3.67
N GLY A 217 -1.80 -21.14 3.45
CA GLY A 217 -1.30 -22.07 4.47
C GLY A 217 -0.30 -21.43 5.43
N PRO A 218 0.11 -22.12 6.51
CA PRO A 218 1.10 -21.59 7.45
C PRO A 218 2.46 -21.32 6.79
N VAL A 219 3.23 -20.44 7.39
CA VAL A 219 4.62 -20.14 6.99
C VAL A 219 5.58 -20.31 8.17
N VAL A 220 6.67 -21.05 7.97
CA VAL A 220 7.77 -21.17 8.93
C VAL A 220 9.03 -20.54 8.34
N VAL A 221 9.76 -19.78 9.15
CA VAL A 221 10.92 -19.00 8.71
C VAL A 221 12.18 -19.57 9.33
N LEU A 222 13.08 -20.07 8.49
CA LEU A 222 14.41 -20.53 8.86
C LEU A 222 15.44 -19.48 8.43
N THR A 223 16.34 -19.09 9.32
CA THR A 223 17.40 -18.14 8.98
C THR A 223 18.77 -18.65 9.40
N SER A 224 19.83 -18.15 8.76
CA SER A 224 21.21 -18.42 9.17
C SER A 224 21.86 -17.20 9.81
N MET A 225 22.79 -17.44 10.73
CA MET A 225 23.59 -16.42 11.39
C MET A 225 24.96 -16.97 11.78
N GLY A 226 25.95 -16.08 11.96
CA GLY A 226 27.31 -16.43 12.43
C GLY A 226 28.42 -15.84 11.55
N LYS A 227 29.66 -16.03 11.98
CA LYS A 227 30.87 -15.47 11.32
C LYS A 227 30.94 -15.82 9.83
N GLN A 228 31.67 -15.02 9.07
CA GLN A 228 31.93 -15.31 7.67
C GLN A 228 32.59 -16.69 7.48
N SER A 229 32.23 -17.41 6.41
CA SER A 229 32.80 -18.71 6.05
C SER A 229 32.61 -19.86 7.07
N THR A 230 31.55 -19.82 7.90
CA THR A 230 31.16 -20.93 8.81
C THR A 230 30.28 -22.02 8.16
N GLY A 231 30.09 -21.97 6.85
CA GLY A 231 29.29 -22.97 6.11
C GLY A 231 27.78 -22.78 6.23
N LYS A 232 27.29 -21.57 6.51
CA LYS A 232 25.85 -21.24 6.64
C LYS A 232 25.02 -21.65 5.43
N SER A 233 25.39 -21.15 4.25
CA SER A 233 24.68 -21.41 3.00
C SER A 233 24.72 -22.91 2.64
N TYR A 234 25.85 -23.59 2.88
CA TYR A 234 25.96 -25.03 2.68
C TYR A 234 25.02 -25.81 3.61
N TYR A 235 24.94 -25.43 4.89
CA TYR A 235 24.01 -26.02 5.86
C TYR A 235 22.56 -25.83 5.42
N LEU A 236 22.15 -24.61 5.08
CA LEU A 236 20.79 -24.29 4.61
C LEU A 236 20.42 -25.07 3.34
N ASN A 237 21.34 -25.13 2.37
CA ASN A 237 21.12 -25.85 1.12
C ASN A 237 20.91 -27.34 1.38
N HIS A 238 21.69 -27.98 2.25
CA HIS A 238 21.53 -29.41 2.52
C HIS A 238 20.30 -29.74 3.36
N LEU A 239 19.94 -28.88 4.31
CA LEU A 239 18.74 -29.06 5.12
C LEU A 239 17.47 -28.89 4.27
N THR A 240 17.39 -27.79 3.52
CA THR A 240 16.13 -27.34 2.88
C THR A 240 16.04 -27.63 1.38
N GLY A 241 17.16 -27.88 0.72
CA GLY A 241 17.26 -28.02 -0.74
C GLY A 241 17.46 -26.71 -1.50
N SER A 242 17.63 -25.58 -0.81
CA SER A 242 17.87 -24.27 -1.43
C SER A 242 19.13 -24.21 -2.30
N SER A 243 19.28 -23.12 -3.06
CA SER A 243 20.38 -22.94 -4.02
C SER A 243 21.26 -21.71 -3.74
N PHE A 244 21.44 -21.32 -2.47
CA PHE A 244 22.32 -20.20 -2.12
C PHE A 244 23.75 -20.43 -2.61
N ALA A 245 24.43 -19.36 -3.03
CA ALA A 245 25.80 -19.44 -3.52
C ALA A 245 26.76 -19.93 -2.42
N ILE A 246 27.68 -20.84 -2.78
CA ILE A 246 28.67 -21.41 -1.86
C ILE A 246 30.08 -21.11 -2.38
N SER A 247 30.93 -20.51 -1.53
CA SER A 247 32.35 -20.28 -1.79
C SER A 247 33.20 -20.50 -0.53
N GLY A 248 34.49 -20.76 -0.71
CA GLY A 248 35.49 -20.70 0.37
C GLY A 248 35.87 -19.26 0.77
N ALA A 249 35.51 -18.26 -0.05
CA ALA A 249 35.70 -16.83 0.22
C ALA A 249 34.35 -16.15 0.54
N ARG A 250 34.33 -14.82 0.73
CA ARG A 250 33.07 -14.05 0.88
C ARG A 250 32.15 -14.32 -0.32
N CYS A 251 30.96 -14.87 -0.08
CA CYS A 251 29.99 -15.16 -1.14
C CYS A 251 28.60 -14.55 -0.92
N THR A 252 28.21 -14.29 0.33
CA THR A 252 26.91 -13.71 0.66
C THR A 252 27.10 -12.21 0.94
N ASP A 253 26.42 -11.38 0.16
CA ASP A 253 26.31 -9.91 0.35
C ASP A 253 24.87 -9.61 0.79
N GLY A 254 24.67 -9.02 1.96
CA GLY A 254 23.35 -8.70 2.50
C GLY A 254 22.49 -9.91 2.88
N VAL A 255 21.20 -9.86 2.61
CA VAL A 255 20.21 -10.89 2.95
C VAL A 255 19.57 -11.46 1.69
N TRP A 256 19.55 -12.79 1.60
CA TRP A 256 18.99 -13.54 0.48
C TRP A 256 17.80 -14.37 0.93
N LEU A 257 16.72 -14.36 0.16
CA LEU A 257 15.45 -14.99 0.46
C LEU A 257 15.10 -16.04 -0.60
N THR A 258 14.65 -17.21 -0.18
CA THR A 258 14.15 -18.29 -1.04
C THR A 258 12.97 -18.97 -0.34
N VAL A 259 12.08 -19.63 -1.07
CA VAL A 259 10.91 -20.32 -0.48
C VAL A 259 10.82 -21.76 -0.95
N ARG A 260 10.41 -22.68 -0.08
CA ARG A 260 10.27 -24.11 -0.34
C ARG A 260 8.98 -24.65 0.25
N LEU A 261 8.49 -25.76 -0.27
CA LEU A 261 7.35 -26.48 0.28
C LEU A 261 7.81 -27.47 1.36
N MET A 262 7.08 -27.46 2.48
CA MET A 262 7.25 -28.37 3.61
C MET A 262 5.89 -28.95 3.98
N GLY A 263 5.43 -29.91 3.17
CA GLY A 263 4.05 -30.41 3.23
C GLY A 263 3.06 -29.28 2.89
N ASN A 264 2.10 -29.02 3.80
CA ASN A 264 1.11 -27.95 3.65
C ASN A 264 1.60 -26.58 4.19
N CYS A 265 2.87 -26.47 4.57
CA CYS A 265 3.50 -25.24 5.06
C CYS A 265 4.48 -24.71 4.01
N LEU A 266 4.56 -23.39 3.87
CA LEU A 266 5.62 -22.74 3.11
C LEU A 266 6.81 -22.49 4.06
N LEU A 267 7.98 -22.98 3.67
CA LEU A 267 9.25 -22.75 4.34
C LEU A 267 9.93 -21.55 3.67
N VAL A 268 10.07 -20.44 4.39
CA VAL A 268 10.90 -19.31 3.97
C VAL A 268 12.30 -19.52 4.54
N VAL A 269 13.32 -19.42 3.69
CA VAL A 269 14.71 -19.53 4.11
C VAL A 269 15.44 -18.22 3.82
N LEU A 270 16.07 -17.64 4.84
CA LEU A 270 16.87 -16.41 4.73
C LEU A 270 18.34 -16.72 5.02
N ASP A 271 19.21 -16.49 4.04
CA ASP A 271 20.66 -16.55 4.25
C ASP A 271 21.20 -15.14 4.47
N PHE A 272 21.78 -14.93 5.66
CA PHE A 272 22.37 -13.65 6.03
C PHE A 272 23.88 -13.66 5.79
N GLU A 273 24.38 -12.53 5.33
CA GLU A 273 25.81 -12.25 5.34
C GLU A 273 26.40 -12.46 6.74
N GLY A 274 27.59 -13.06 6.81
CA GLY A 274 28.19 -13.40 8.11
C GLY A 274 28.64 -12.18 8.91
N LEU A 275 28.47 -12.15 10.23
CA LEU A 275 28.79 -10.98 11.06
C LEU A 275 30.31 -10.78 11.28
N GLY A 276 30.71 -9.56 11.64
CA GLY A 276 32.06 -9.24 12.08
C GLY A 276 33.11 -9.09 10.97
N SER A 277 32.69 -8.62 9.79
CA SER A 277 33.63 -8.25 8.73
C SER A 277 34.38 -6.95 9.09
N PHE A 278 35.68 -6.87 8.77
CA PHE A 278 36.48 -5.65 8.96
C PHE A 278 35.95 -4.43 8.18
N GLU A 279 35.22 -4.68 7.10
CA GLU A 279 34.66 -3.64 6.23
C GLU A 279 33.31 -3.11 6.72
N ARG A 280 32.76 -3.64 7.82
CA ARG A 280 31.42 -3.30 8.31
C ARG A 280 31.44 -2.62 9.68
N SER A 281 30.48 -1.73 9.89
CA SER A 281 30.27 -1.05 11.16
C SER A 281 29.51 -1.92 12.16
N ALA A 282 29.61 -1.56 13.45
CA ALA A 282 28.81 -2.22 14.49
C ALA A 282 27.30 -2.06 14.27
N GLN A 283 26.89 -0.94 13.68
CA GLN A 283 25.49 -0.64 13.38
C GLN A 283 24.94 -1.54 12.27
N GLU A 284 25.73 -1.76 11.21
CA GLU A 284 25.36 -2.64 10.10
C GLU A 284 25.15 -4.09 10.56
N ASP A 285 26.05 -4.59 11.42
CA ASP A 285 25.90 -5.90 12.04
C ASP A 285 24.64 -5.95 12.94
N THR A 286 24.34 -4.87 13.66
CA THR A 286 23.13 -4.76 14.50
C THR A 286 21.85 -4.82 13.67
N PHE A 287 21.81 -4.20 12.49
CA PHE A 287 20.65 -4.27 11.60
C PHE A 287 20.41 -5.69 11.10
N LEU A 288 21.46 -6.37 10.64
CA LEU A 288 21.35 -7.76 10.18
C LEU A 288 20.93 -8.69 11.32
N SER A 289 21.47 -8.49 12.53
CA SER A 289 21.13 -9.29 13.69
C SER A 289 19.67 -9.11 14.13
N VAL A 290 19.19 -7.87 14.17
CA VAL A 290 17.81 -7.55 14.56
C VAL A 290 16.83 -8.02 13.51
N LEU A 291 17.09 -7.76 12.22
CA LEU A 291 16.25 -8.26 11.13
C LEU A 291 16.13 -9.78 11.17
N ASN A 292 17.24 -10.49 11.40
CA ASN A 292 17.24 -11.94 11.52
C ASN A 292 16.34 -12.40 12.67
N ALA A 293 16.61 -11.95 13.90
CA ALA A 293 15.88 -12.42 15.06
C ALA A 293 14.40 -12.02 15.04
N ALA A 294 14.07 -10.84 14.51
CA ALA A 294 12.72 -10.32 14.44
C ALA A 294 11.75 -11.21 13.66
N VAL A 295 12.20 -11.77 12.52
CA VAL A 295 11.33 -12.51 11.59
C VAL A 295 11.50 -14.03 11.63
N SER A 296 12.52 -14.52 12.35
CA SER A 296 12.84 -15.95 12.41
C SER A 296 11.88 -16.74 13.29
N ARG A 297 11.57 -17.97 12.89
CA ARG A 297 11.01 -18.99 13.80
C ARG A 297 12.09 -19.96 14.28
N LEU A 298 13.11 -20.19 13.46
CA LEU A 298 14.35 -20.87 13.85
C LEU A 298 15.56 -20.12 13.27
N THR A 299 16.46 -19.65 14.14
CA THR A 299 17.73 -19.05 13.73
C THR A 299 18.85 -20.06 13.92
N VAL A 300 19.47 -20.51 12.83
CA VAL A 300 20.65 -21.37 12.86
C VAL A 300 21.90 -20.51 13.01
N PHE A 301 22.49 -20.52 14.19
CA PHE A 301 23.70 -19.79 14.50
C PHE A 301 24.91 -20.73 14.40
N ARG A 302 25.67 -20.62 13.31
CA ARG A 302 26.84 -21.46 13.02
C ARG A 302 28.09 -20.89 13.67
N ILE A 303 28.69 -21.66 14.59
CA ILE A 303 29.87 -21.28 15.39
C ILE A 303 31.03 -22.25 15.20
N GLU A 304 32.25 -21.76 15.46
CA GLU A 304 33.44 -22.61 15.54
C GLU A 304 33.47 -23.39 16.86
N MET A 305 34.40 -24.35 17.02
CA MET A 305 34.48 -25.20 18.21
C MET A 305 34.78 -24.45 19.52
N ARG A 306 35.15 -23.17 19.46
CA ARG A 306 35.57 -22.39 20.63
C ARG A 306 34.81 -21.07 20.71
N PHE A 307 34.45 -20.70 21.93
CA PHE A 307 34.01 -19.35 22.27
C PHE A 307 35.20 -18.41 22.26
N ASP A 308 35.22 -17.45 21.33
CA ASP A 308 36.24 -16.41 21.23
C ASP A 308 35.66 -15.01 21.53
N LYS A 309 36.53 -14.00 21.58
CA LYS A 309 36.14 -12.60 21.82
C LYS A 309 35.21 -12.05 20.73
N ASP A 310 35.24 -12.63 19.53
CA ASP A 310 34.39 -12.18 18.42
C ASP A 310 32.93 -12.56 18.69
N ILE A 311 32.68 -13.71 19.32
CA ILE A 311 31.34 -14.13 19.73
C ILE A 311 30.80 -13.23 20.85
N ASP A 312 31.61 -12.86 21.84
CA ASP A 312 31.20 -11.92 22.89
C ASP A 312 30.83 -10.54 22.31
N ALA A 313 31.66 -10.02 21.40
CA ALA A 313 31.40 -8.77 20.70
C ALA A 313 30.11 -8.84 19.86
N MET A 314 29.86 -9.98 19.23
CA MET A 314 28.64 -10.22 18.45
C MET A 314 27.40 -10.25 19.35
N PHE A 315 27.41 -10.95 20.48
CA PHE A 315 26.30 -10.95 21.45
C PHE A 315 26.06 -9.57 22.08
N SER A 316 27.11 -8.78 22.31
CA SER A 316 26.95 -7.38 22.71
C SER A 316 26.21 -6.54 21.65
N LYS A 317 26.46 -6.78 20.35
CA LYS A 317 25.70 -6.14 19.26
C LYS A 317 24.24 -6.59 19.22
N PHE A 318 23.95 -7.88 19.45
CA PHE A 318 22.56 -8.34 19.60
C PHE A 318 21.85 -7.62 20.74
N GLN A 319 22.55 -7.43 21.86
CA GLN A 319 22.01 -6.72 23.02
C GLN A 319 21.62 -5.26 22.70
N GLN A 320 22.41 -4.57 21.87
CA GLN A 320 22.10 -3.22 21.40
C GLN A 320 20.84 -3.16 20.52
N GLY A 321 20.54 -4.26 19.83
CA GLY A 321 19.41 -4.37 18.92
C GLY A 321 18.04 -4.60 19.56
N VAL A 322 17.99 -5.01 20.83
CA VAL A 322 16.76 -5.47 21.53
C VAL A 322 15.65 -4.40 21.53
N SER A 323 16.01 -3.13 21.65
CA SER A 323 15.05 -2.03 21.77
C SER A 323 14.57 -1.44 20.44
N LEU A 324 15.07 -1.92 19.30
CA LEU A 324 14.86 -1.26 17.99
C LEU A 324 13.46 -1.53 17.40
N LEU A 325 12.92 -2.75 17.58
CA LEU A 325 11.60 -3.12 17.06
C LEU A 325 10.71 -3.56 18.21
N LYS A 326 9.48 -3.05 18.26
CA LYS A 326 8.52 -3.34 19.35
C LYS A 326 7.07 -3.15 18.89
N GLY A 327 6.17 -3.75 19.66
CA GLY A 327 4.72 -3.59 19.51
C GLY A 327 4.15 -4.24 18.25
N ASP A 328 4.67 -5.42 17.90
CA ASP A 328 3.96 -6.37 17.05
C ASP A 328 4.18 -7.77 17.64
N PRO A 329 3.11 -8.52 17.97
CA PRO A 329 3.22 -9.83 18.62
C PRO A 329 3.89 -10.89 17.75
N ARG A 330 4.07 -10.65 16.45
CA ARG A 330 4.71 -11.58 15.51
C ARG A 330 6.24 -11.51 15.58
N LEU A 331 6.80 -10.46 16.17
CA LEU A 331 8.24 -10.28 16.28
C LEU A 331 8.84 -11.20 17.34
N PHE A 332 10.09 -11.62 17.12
CA PHE A 332 10.92 -12.29 18.13
C PHE A 332 10.31 -13.58 18.70
N GLN A 333 9.55 -14.30 17.87
CA GLN A 333 8.88 -15.56 18.24
C GLN A 333 9.76 -16.80 17.99
N GLY A 334 11.05 -16.61 17.68
CA GLY A 334 11.93 -17.67 17.22
C GLY A 334 12.69 -18.41 18.30
N LYS A 335 13.25 -19.56 17.93
CA LYS A 335 14.25 -20.31 18.73
C LYS A 335 15.66 -20.06 18.19
N LEU A 336 16.62 -19.83 19.09
CA LEU A 336 18.04 -19.73 18.74
C LEU A 336 18.67 -21.13 18.74
N TYR A 337 19.19 -21.58 17.61
CA TYR A 337 19.87 -22.86 17.47
C TYR A 337 21.36 -22.67 17.21
N LEU A 338 22.17 -22.82 18.26
CA LEU A 338 23.62 -22.78 18.20
C LEU A 338 24.16 -24.12 17.72
N ASN A 339 24.84 -24.12 16.57
CA ASN A 339 25.41 -25.32 15.98
C ASN A 339 26.92 -25.16 15.79
N ALA A 340 27.69 -25.86 16.62
CA ALA A 340 29.16 -25.85 16.60
C ALA A 340 29.68 -26.79 15.50
N LYS A 341 30.40 -26.22 14.51
CA LYS A 341 30.91 -26.97 13.36
C LYS A 341 32.25 -27.66 13.66
N ASP A 342 32.56 -28.66 12.83
CA ASP A 342 33.86 -29.35 12.77
C ASP A 342 34.28 -30.00 14.10
N VAL A 343 33.31 -30.38 14.93
CA VAL A 343 33.54 -30.97 16.26
C VAL A 343 33.78 -32.47 16.14
N ASN A 344 34.89 -32.96 16.70
CA ASN A 344 35.14 -34.39 16.76
C ASN A 344 34.00 -35.09 17.53
N PRO A 345 33.40 -36.18 17.01
CA PRO A 345 32.36 -36.93 17.71
C PRO A 345 32.64 -37.25 19.18
N ASN A 346 33.92 -37.48 19.53
CA ASN A 346 34.31 -37.80 20.91
C ASN A 346 34.28 -36.59 21.86
N ASP A 347 34.34 -35.36 21.32
CA ASP A 347 34.46 -34.12 22.10
C ASP A 347 33.13 -33.34 22.20
N GLN A 348 32.06 -33.82 21.55
CA GLN A 348 30.78 -33.10 21.44
C GLN A 348 30.20 -32.68 22.80
N ASN A 349 30.13 -33.60 23.76
CA ASN A 349 29.56 -33.31 25.08
C ASN A 349 30.37 -32.25 25.84
N THR A 350 31.70 -32.29 25.73
CA THR A 350 32.60 -31.32 26.36
C THR A 350 32.38 -29.94 25.76
N VAL A 351 32.29 -29.85 24.44
CA VAL A 351 32.04 -28.61 23.72
C VAL A 351 30.67 -28.04 24.08
N ILE A 352 29.60 -28.86 24.04
CA ILE A 352 28.24 -28.44 24.43
C ILE A 352 28.25 -27.86 25.85
N HIS A 353 28.86 -28.55 26.82
CA HIS A 353 28.92 -28.08 28.20
C HIS A 353 29.68 -26.74 28.33
N GLU A 354 30.79 -26.55 27.61
CA GLU A 354 31.50 -25.28 27.56
C GLU A 354 30.60 -24.16 27.01
N PHE A 355 29.90 -24.44 25.91
CA PHE A 355 29.01 -23.47 25.28
C PHE A 355 27.85 -23.07 26.21
N GLN A 356 27.22 -24.04 26.88
CA GLN A 356 26.16 -23.80 27.87
C GLN A 356 26.66 -22.93 29.02
N THR A 357 27.81 -23.28 29.61
CA THR A 357 28.38 -22.55 30.77
C THR A 357 28.69 -21.10 30.41
N LYS A 358 29.28 -20.85 29.24
CA LYS A 358 29.62 -19.49 28.80
C LYS A 358 28.39 -18.67 28.44
N LEU A 359 27.42 -19.27 27.76
CA LEU A 359 26.16 -18.61 27.45
C LEU A 359 25.42 -18.23 28.75
N GLU A 360 25.33 -19.14 29.71
CA GLU A 360 24.74 -18.84 31.03
C GLU A 360 25.45 -17.69 31.74
N ALA A 361 26.79 -17.58 31.65
CA ALA A 361 27.53 -16.46 32.21
C ALA A 361 27.12 -15.13 31.56
N ILE A 362 27.06 -15.07 30.22
CA ILE A 362 26.65 -13.88 29.47
C ILE A 362 25.20 -13.49 29.79
N LEU A 363 24.31 -14.47 29.91
CA LEU A 363 22.90 -14.23 30.25
C LEU A 363 22.69 -13.75 31.68
N ASN A 364 23.54 -14.21 32.61
CA ASN A 364 23.49 -13.80 34.02
C ASN A 364 23.99 -12.37 34.27
N GLU A 365 24.82 -11.81 33.39
CA GLU A 365 25.24 -10.40 33.49
C GLU A 365 24.09 -9.43 33.23
N ASN A 366 23.06 -9.83 32.45
CA ASN A 366 21.89 -9.01 32.08
C ASN A 366 20.56 -9.76 32.31
N ARG A 367 20.24 -10.07 33.58
CA ARG A 367 19.14 -11.01 33.94
C ARG A 367 17.72 -10.69 33.46
N ALA A 368 17.36 -9.42 33.27
CA ALA A 368 15.98 -9.04 32.94
C ALA A 368 15.75 -8.74 31.44
N ASP A 369 16.79 -8.36 30.71
CA ASP A 369 16.67 -7.77 29.36
C ASP A 369 17.72 -8.32 28.37
N ASN A 370 18.27 -9.53 28.59
CA ASN A 370 19.25 -10.08 27.65
C ASN A 370 18.62 -10.40 26.28
N PHE A 371 19.43 -10.37 25.21
CA PHE A 371 18.95 -10.60 23.84
C PHE A 371 18.31 -11.98 23.64
N VAL A 372 18.71 -13.03 24.38
CA VAL A 372 18.12 -14.36 24.25
C VAL A 372 16.69 -14.38 24.80
N THR A 373 16.48 -13.79 25.96
CA THR A 373 15.16 -13.65 26.57
C THR A 373 14.28 -12.73 25.73
N ALA A 374 14.82 -11.60 25.26
CA ALA A 374 14.05 -10.60 24.54
C ALA A 374 13.77 -10.96 23.07
N MET A 375 14.74 -11.54 22.35
CA MET A 375 14.61 -11.84 20.91
C MET A 375 14.20 -13.29 20.61
N TYR A 376 14.40 -14.21 21.55
CA TYR A 376 14.15 -15.65 21.36
C TYR A 376 13.30 -16.28 22.48
N GLY A 377 12.74 -15.47 23.38
CA GLY A 377 11.90 -15.93 24.48
C GLY A 377 12.60 -16.87 25.47
N GLY A 378 13.95 -16.85 25.53
CA GLY A 378 14.73 -17.78 26.34
C GLY A 378 14.99 -19.14 25.68
N ASN A 379 14.51 -19.37 24.45
CA ASN A 379 14.59 -20.66 23.79
C ASN A 379 15.92 -20.82 23.04
N VAL A 380 16.84 -21.59 23.61
CA VAL A 380 18.13 -21.91 23.00
C VAL A 380 18.32 -23.42 22.91
N GLU A 381 18.83 -23.89 21.77
CA GLU A 381 19.36 -25.24 21.60
C GLU A 381 20.84 -25.17 21.23
N ILE A 382 21.66 -26.06 21.78
CA ILE A 382 23.09 -26.14 21.45
C ILE A 382 23.40 -27.56 21.00
N THR A 383 23.86 -27.72 19.75
CA THR A 383 24.34 -29.01 19.26
C THR A 383 25.67 -28.89 18.51
N CYS A 384 26.31 -30.04 18.27
CA CYS A 384 27.59 -30.13 17.58
C CYS A 384 27.42 -30.87 16.26
N CYS A 385 28.22 -30.48 15.27
CA CYS A 385 28.24 -31.10 13.97
C CYS A 385 29.65 -31.60 13.65
N PRO A 386 29.82 -32.89 13.30
CA PRO A 386 31.09 -33.43 12.80
C PRO A 386 31.65 -32.68 11.59
N PRO A 387 32.94 -32.83 11.26
CA PRO A 387 33.51 -32.22 10.05
C PRO A 387 32.83 -32.69 8.76
N LEU A 388 32.87 -31.84 7.72
CA LEU A 388 32.39 -32.18 6.39
C LEU A 388 33.06 -33.45 5.85
N GLY A 389 32.27 -34.30 5.18
CA GLY A 389 32.71 -35.61 4.71
C GLY A 389 32.57 -36.73 5.76
N ASN A 390 32.13 -36.43 6.98
CA ASN A 390 31.71 -37.44 7.95
C ASN A 390 30.19 -37.72 7.81
N VAL A 391 29.77 -38.99 7.87
CA VAL A 391 28.33 -39.36 7.84
C VAL A 391 27.55 -38.66 8.94
N GLY A 392 28.14 -38.51 10.13
CA GLY A 392 27.55 -37.83 11.28
C GLY A 392 27.26 -36.34 11.04
N TYR A 393 27.90 -35.68 10.07
CA TYR A 393 27.51 -34.32 9.66
C TYR A 393 26.06 -34.33 9.12
N TYR A 394 25.73 -35.31 8.27
CA TYR A 394 24.42 -35.41 7.65
C TYR A 394 23.36 -35.95 8.62
N GLU A 395 23.75 -36.78 9.58
CA GLU A 395 22.88 -37.19 10.69
C GLU A 395 22.51 -35.99 11.57
N ALA A 396 23.48 -35.11 11.90
CA ALA A 396 23.25 -33.91 12.69
C ALA A 396 22.29 -32.90 12.02
N LEU A 397 22.19 -32.88 10.69
CA LEU A 397 21.16 -32.09 10.00
C LEU A 397 19.73 -32.54 10.37
N GLY A 398 19.56 -33.79 10.79
CA GLY A 398 18.29 -34.33 11.28
C GLY A 398 17.79 -33.60 12.53
N GLU A 399 18.69 -33.27 13.46
CA GLU A 399 18.36 -32.49 14.67
C GLU A 399 17.83 -31.09 14.29
N GLY A 400 18.48 -30.44 13.32
CA GLY A 400 18.03 -29.15 12.79
C GLY A 400 16.65 -29.22 12.13
N LEU A 401 16.35 -30.32 11.43
CA LEU A 401 15.02 -30.55 10.85
C LEU A 401 13.96 -30.74 11.94
N GLU A 402 14.24 -31.52 12.99
CA GLU A 402 13.31 -31.72 14.10
C GLU A 402 12.98 -30.40 14.82
N LEU A 403 13.97 -29.53 15.01
CA LEU A 403 13.76 -28.20 15.57
C LEU A 403 12.89 -27.32 14.66
N LEU A 404 13.10 -27.42 13.35
CA LEU A 404 12.31 -26.69 12.35
C LEU A 404 10.86 -27.18 12.31
N GLU A 405 10.64 -28.50 12.36
CA GLU A 405 9.30 -29.10 12.46
C GLU A 405 8.58 -28.67 13.74
N LYS A 406 9.26 -28.66 14.88
CA LYS A 406 8.70 -28.12 16.14
C LYS A 406 8.33 -26.65 16.01
N SER A 407 9.19 -25.85 15.38
CA SER A 407 8.93 -24.41 15.18
C SER A 407 7.74 -24.17 14.25
N ARG A 408 7.60 -24.97 13.19
CA ARG A 408 6.45 -24.97 12.28
C ARG A 408 5.15 -25.24 13.02
N ASP A 409 5.16 -26.18 13.97
CA ASP A 409 3.94 -26.62 14.66
C ASP A 409 3.55 -25.71 15.84
N MET A 410 4.53 -25.11 16.52
CA MET A 410 4.28 -24.28 17.72
C MET A 410 4.06 -22.80 17.40
N VAL A 411 4.87 -22.26 16.51
CA VAL A 411 4.94 -20.81 16.23
C VAL A 411 5.12 -20.55 14.73
N PRO A 412 4.18 -20.93 13.85
CA PRO A 412 4.19 -20.47 12.47
C PRO A 412 3.62 -19.05 12.35
N TYR A 413 3.88 -18.38 11.23
CA TYR A 413 3.02 -17.30 10.75
C TYR A 413 1.72 -17.89 10.22
N VAL A 414 0.62 -17.15 10.35
CA VAL A 414 -0.72 -17.66 10.02
C VAL A 414 -0.81 -18.01 8.54
N ASN A 415 -0.30 -17.12 7.69
CA ASN A 415 -0.25 -17.33 6.25
C ASN A 415 0.87 -16.51 5.59
N GLY A 416 0.98 -16.58 4.26
CA GLY A 416 2.03 -15.86 3.55
C GLY A 416 1.88 -14.34 3.56
N LEU A 417 0.65 -13.82 3.56
CA LEU A 417 0.39 -12.39 3.67
C LEU A 417 0.81 -11.86 5.05
N ASP A 418 0.50 -12.62 6.11
CA ASP A 418 0.90 -12.31 7.49
C ASP A 418 2.43 -12.18 7.62
N PHE A 419 3.19 -13.11 7.05
CA PHE A 419 4.65 -13.01 7.01
C PHE A 419 5.14 -11.85 6.12
N TYR A 420 4.57 -11.67 4.94
CA TYR A 420 4.98 -10.62 4.00
C TYR A 420 4.79 -9.21 4.58
N ASP A 421 3.64 -8.94 5.20
CA ASP A 421 3.39 -7.65 5.87
C ASP A 421 4.35 -7.42 7.03
N CYS A 422 4.64 -8.46 7.84
CA CYS A 422 5.62 -8.38 8.92
C CYS A 422 7.02 -8.06 8.39
N LEU A 423 7.53 -8.84 7.42
CA LEU A 423 8.86 -8.67 6.84
C LEU A 423 9.05 -7.30 6.19
N THR A 424 8.10 -6.86 5.36
CA THR A 424 8.20 -5.58 4.67
C THR A 424 8.16 -4.39 5.63
N MET A 425 7.37 -4.47 6.70
CA MET A 425 7.36 -3.44 7.74
C MET A 425 8.66 -3.42 8.56
N VAL A 426 9.22 -4.59 8.89
CA VAL A 426 10.53 -4.65 9.57
C VAL A 426 11.63 -4.06 8.69
N LEU A 427 11.65 -4.42 7.40
CA LEU A 427 12.62 -3.90 6.43
C LEU A 427 12.51 -2.38 6.28
N SER A 428 11.29 -1.85 6.15
CA SER A 428 11.07 -0.41 5.99
C SER A 428 11.51 0.37 7.22
N LYS A 429 11.14 -0.10 8.42
CA LYS A 429 11.54 0.55 9.68
C LYS A 429 13.05 0.57 9.87
N ILE A 430 13.74 -0.56 9.62
CA ILE A 430 15.21 -0.59 9.73
C ILE A 430 15.85 0.30 8.65
N SER A 431 15.34 0.30 7.40
CA SER A 431 15.89 1.16 6.33
C SER A 431 15.75 2.65 6.61
N LEU A 432 14.68 3.06 7.30
CA LEU A 432 14.41 4.45 7.67
C LEU A 432 14.98 4.81 9.05
N LEU A 433 15.55 3.85 9.78
CA LEU A 433 15.92 4.00 11.19
C LEU A 433 14.75 4.50 12.05
N ASP A 434 13.55 4.00 11.76
CA ASP A 434 12.32 4.31 12.46
C ASP A 434 12.09 3.32 13.62
N TRP A 435 12.42 3.76 14.83
CA TRP A 435 12.31 2.97 16.07
C TRP A 435 11.00 3.21 16.83
N THR A 436 10.01 3.85 16.20
CA THR A 436 8.65 3.95 16.75
C THR A 436 7.97 2.58 16.81
N CYS A 437 6.88 2.48 17.56
CA CYS A 437 6.10 1.24 17.65
C CYS A 437 5.55 0.82 16.27
N MET A 438 5.52 -0.49 15.99
CA MET A 438 4.98 -0.99 14.73
C MET A 438 3.45 -0.83 14.64
N GLU A 439 2.74 -1.01 15.76
CA GLU A 439 1.29 -0.74 15.87
C GLU A 439 0.90 0.68 15.43
N ASP A 440 1.73 1.69 15.74
CA ASP A 440 1.43 3.07 15.36
C ASP A 440 1.52 3.27 13.84
N ASN A 441 2.51 2.64 13.20
CA ASN A 441 2.64 2.64 11.74
C ASN A 441 1.49 1.90 11.04
N LEU A 442 0.98 0.82 11.66
CA LEU A 442 -0.20 0.11 11.16
C LEU A 442 -1.46 0.98 11.26
N LYS A 443 -1.66 1.68 12.38
CA LYS A 443 -2.77 2.63 12.55
C LYS A 443 -2.72 3.75 11.51
N GLU A 444 -1.54 4.33 11.28
CA GLU A 444 -1.37 5.40 10.29
C GLU A 444 -1.59 4.91 8.85
N ARG A 445 -1.13 3.70 8.52
CA ARG A 445 -1.43 3.04 7.24
C ARG A 445 -2.93 2.88 7.01
N LEU A 446 -3.65 2.40 8.03
CA LEU A 446 -5.10 2.20 7.98
C LEU A 446 -5.84 3.54 7.86
N ALA A 447 -5.38 4.58 8.57
CA ALA A 447 -5.91 5.93 8.49
C ALA A 447 -5.82 6.50 7.06
N ILE A 448 -4.67 6.38 6.40
CA ILE A 448 -4.48 6.83 5.01
C ILE A 448 -5.39 6.07 4.05
N GLU A 449 -5.48 4.76 4.22
CA GLU A 449 -6.34 3.93 3.38
C GLU A 449 -7.82 4.29 3.56
N LEU A 450 -8.27 4.51 4.79
CA LEU A 450 -9.62 4.98 5.08
C LEU A 450 -9.90 6.36 4.45
N ARG A 451 -8.98 7.32 4.57
CA ARG A 451 -9.10 8.64 3.92
C ARG A 451 -9.25 8.52 2.40
N SER A 452 -8.48 7.63 1.76
CA SER A 452 -8.63 7.36 0.34
C SER A 452 -9.98 6.71 0.02
N GLN A 453 -10.43 5.76 0.82
CA GLN A 453 -11.71 5.07 0.64
C GLN A 453 -12.90 6.02 0.83
N ILE A 454 -12.84 6.98 1.75
CA ILE A 454 -13.86 8.03 1.92
C ILE A 454 -14.06 8.83 0.62
N ARG A 455 -12.96 9.28 0.00
CA ARG A 455 -13.02 10.04 -1.27
C ARG A 455 -13.62 9.20 -2.40
N THR A 456 -13.18 7.95 -2.52
CA THR A 456 -13.71 6.98 -3.48
C THR A 456 -15.21 6.71 -3.26
N ALA A 457 -15.63 6.50 -2.01
CA ALA A 457 -17.01 6.25 -1.65
C ALA A 457 -17.92 7.45 -1.98
N LEU A 458 -17.49 8.66 -1.65
CA LEU A 458 -18.23 9.88 -1.96
C LEU A 458 -18.39 10.08 -3.48
N ARG A 459 -17.34 9.84 -4.26
CA ARG A 459 -17.37 9.96 -5.71
C ARG A 459 -18.22 8.88 -6.40
N TYR A 460 -17.93 7.61 -6.13
CA TYR A 460 -18.48 6.48 -6.90
C TYR A 460 -19.68 5.78 -6.27
N GLY A 461 -19.96 6.01 -4.99
CA GLY A 461 -21.09 5.40 -4.27
C GLY A 461 -20.89 3.92 -3.95
N LYS A 462 -19.65 3.43 -4.11
CA LYS A 462 -19.25 2.04 -3.85
C LYS A 462 -17.75 1.95 -3.56
N LEU A 463 -17.35 0.85 -2.94
CA LEU A 463 -15.95 0.47 -2.74
C LEU A 463 -15.61 -0.78 -3.56
N ALA A 464 -14.31 -1.05 -3.75
CA ALA A 464 -13.85 -2.15 -4.59
C ALA A 464 -14.30 -3.55 -4.09
N HIS A 465 -14.53 -3.69 -2.78
CA HIS A 465 -14.78 -4.98 -2.13
C HIS A 465 -16.11 -5.06 -1.36
N CYS A 466 -16.89 -3.97 -1.32
CA CYS A 466 -18.20 -3.93 -0.65
C CYS A 466 -19.05 -2.73 -1.09
N GLY A 467 -20.37 -2.84 -0.91
CA GLY A 467 -21.31 -1.72 -1.08
C GLY A 467 -21.35 -0.83 0.17
N LEU A 468 -21.86 0.40 0.01
CA LEU A 468 -22.12 1.29 1.15
C LEU A 468 -23.32 0.78 1.96
N VAL A 469 -23.29 1.06 3.27
CA VAL A 469 -24.38 0.73 4.20
C VAL A 469 -25.61 1.57 3.86
N ASP A 470 -26.78 0.95 3.86
CA ASP A 470 -28.07 1.63 3.70
C ASP A 470 -28.67 1.97 5.08
N GLY A 471 -29.31 3.14 5.16
CA GLY A 471 -29.98 3.63 6.37
C GLY A 471 -31.40 3.11 6.53
N GLN A 472 -32.09 3.60 7.56
CA GLN A 472 -33.49 3.27 7.79
C GLN A 472 -34.40 3.97 6.78
N PRO A 473 -35.37 3.29 6.13
CA PRO A 473 -36.21 3.89 5.09
C PRO A 473 -36.93 5.19 5.51
N GLU A 474 -37.29 5.32 6.78
CA GLU A 474 -38.00 6.46 7.35
C GLU A 474 -37.20 7.76 7.20
N GLU A 475 -35.88 7.71 7.36
CA GLU A 475 -34.99 8.88 7.24
C GLU A 475 -34.98 9.44 5.81
N TYR A 476 -35.05 8.56 4.81
CA TYR A 476 -35.11 8.95 3.40
C TYR A 476 -36.45 9.61 3.09
N VAL A 477 -37.56 9.09 3.63
CA VAL A 477 -38.90 9.66 3.45
C VAL A 477 -39.02 11.02 4.11
N GLU A 478 -38.49 11.21 5.32
CA GLU A 478 -38.48 12.52 5.99
C GLU A 478 -37.67 13.57 5.20
N LYS A 479 -36.50 13.16 4.68
CA LYS A 479 -35.69 14.06 3.86
C LYS A 479 -36.39 14.43 2.56
N TRP A 480 -37.00 13.45 1.89
CA TRP A 480 -37.77 13.67 0.67
C TRP A 480 -38.92 14.64 0.89
N LYS A 481 -39.72 14.42 1.94
CA LYS A 481 -40.84 15.28 2.34
C LYS A 481 -40.42 16.72 2.60
N THR A 482 -39.23 16.92 3.15
CA THR A 482 -38.70 18.26 3.39
C THR A 482 -38.40 19.02 2.08
N LEU A 483 -38.01 18.30 1.02
CA LEU A 483 -37.61 18.90 -0.26
C LEU A 483 -38.76 19.00 -1.27
N PHE A 484 -39.64 18.00 -1.32
CA PHE A 484 -40.71 17.89 -2.32
C PHE A 484 -42.12 18.16 -1.76
N GLY A 485 -42.29 18.10 -0.43
CA GLY A 485 -43.59 18.32 0.22
C GLY A 485 -44.51 17.11 0.26
N ASP A 486 -44.10 15.97 -0.29
CA ASP A 486 -44.82 14.68 -0.29
C ASP A 486 -43.96 13.53 0.27
N THR A 487 -44.50 12.32 0.32
CA THR A 487 -43.77 11.13 0.84
C THR A 487 -43.43 10.11 -0.24
N ASP A 488 -43.79 10.38 -1.50
CA ASP A 488 -43.73 9.41 -2.58
C ASP A 488 -42.38 9.52 -3.28
N ILE A 489 -41.36 8.88 -2.70
CA ILE A 489 -40.03 8.79 -3.32
C ILE A 489 -40.17 8.10 -4.68
N GLU A 490 -39.66 8.75 -5.72
CA GLU A 490 -39.64 8.19 -7.06
C GLU A 490 -38.96 6.80 -7.08
N GLN A 491 -39.67 5.77 -7.54
CA GLN A 491 -39.12 4.41 -7.63
C GLN A 491 -38.01 4.28 -8.67
N SER A 492 -37.87 5.27 -9.56
CA SER A 492 -36.94 5.30 -10.69
C SER A 492 -35.61 6.02 -10.40
N LEU A 493 -35.34 6.41 -9.15
CA LEU A 493 -34.08 7.07 -8.82
C LEU A 493 -32.88 6.16 -9.12
N PRO A 494 -31.79 6.70 -9.70
CA PRO A 494 -30.58 5.92 -9.93
C PRO A 494 -30.01 5.42 -8.60
N ASP A 495 -29.42 4.24 -8.63
CA ASP A 495 -28.75 3.66 -7.47
C ASP A 495 -27.39 4.35 -7.23
N ASP A 496 -26.90 4.39 -5.99
CA ASP A 496 -25.66 5.11 -5.71
C ASP A 496 -24.45 4.53 -6.45
N ALA A 497 -24.36 3.20 -6.56
CA ALA A 497 -23.26 2.51 -7.21
C ALA A 497 -23.16 2.75 -8.74
N SER A 498 -24.20 3.33 -9.36
CA SER A 498 -24.23 3.69 -10.78
C SER A 498 -23.93 5.17 -11.04
N MET A 499 -23.87 6.00 -9.99
CA MET A 499 -23.56 7.42 -10.11
C MET A 499 -22.12 7.71 -9.71
N ASP A 500 -21.29 8.04 -10.70
CA ASP A 500 -19.99 8.69 -10.51
C ASP A 500 -20.22 10.22 -10.52
N PHE A 501 -19.97 10.89 -9.40
CA PHE A 501 -20.07 12.35 -9.33
C PHE A 501 -18.92 13.07 -10.04
N GLU A 502 -17.93 12.35 -10.56
CA GLU A 502 -16.80 12.84 -11.36
C GLU A 502 -15.89 13.87 -10.66
N LEU A 503 -16.21 14.28 -9.43
CA LEU A 503 -15.47 15.24 -8.63
C LEU A 503 -14.27 14.58 -7.94
N ASP A 504 -13.05 14.95 -8.34
CA ASP A 504 -11.83 14.49 -7.67
C ASP A 504 -11.49 15.37 -6.45
N LEU A 505 -11.89 14.91 -5.27
CA LEU A 505 -11.67 15.60 -3.99
C LEU A 505 -10.19 15.78 -3.60
N ASN A 506 -9.24 15.23 -4.36
CA ASN A 506 -7.81 15.47 -4.17
C ASN A 506 -7.31 16.76 -4.84
N LEU A 507 -8.09 17.35 -5.76
CA LEU A 507 -7.71 18.56 -6.48
C LEU A 507 -7.80 19.82 -5.60
N LYS A 508 -7.12 20.88 -6.04
CA LYS A 508 -7.20 22.21 -5.41
C LYS A 508 -8.54 22.87 -5.71
N THR A 509 -8.93 23.82 -4.86
CA THR A 509 -10.22 24.52 -4.99
C THR A 509 -10.37 25.22 -6.35
N GLU A 510 -9.31 25.82 -6.91
CA GLU A 510 -9.42 26.49 -8.21
C GLU A 510 -9.70 25.51 -9.36
N GLU A 511 -9.11 24.32 -9.31
CA GLU A 511 -9.32 23.25 -10.30
C GLU A 511 -10.74 22.68 -10.18
N LEU A 512 -11.18 22.40 -8.95
CA LEU A 512 -12.54 21.92 -8.67
C LEU A 512 -13.62 22.90 -9.15
N LEU A 513 -13.41 24.20 -9.00
CA LEU A 513 -14.36 25.23 -9.47
C LEU A 513 -14.57 25.16 -11.00
N GLN A 514 -13.51 24.88 -11.75
CA GLN A 514 -13.58 24.77 -13.22
C GLN A 514 -14.37 23.53 -13.66
N GLU A 515 -14.22 22.41 -12.94
CA GLU A 515 -14.91 21.15 -13.26
C GLU A 515 -16.39 21.16 -12.82
N SER A 516 -16.70 21.84 -11.72
CA SER A 516 -18.02 21.84 -11.07
C SER A 516 -19.18 22.12 -12.02
N LYS A 517 -19.05 23.15 -12.87
CA LYS A 517 -20.09 23.52 -13.84
C LYS A 517 -20.33 22.43 -14.88
N ILE A 518 -19.25 21.81 -15.37
CA ILE A 518 -19.32 20.77 -16.40
C ILE A 518 -20.07 19.56 -15.85
N ILE A 519 -19.71 19.13 -14.64
CA ILE A 519 -20.35 18.02 -13.93
C ILE A 519 -21.85 18.31 -13.73
N LEU A 520 -22.18 19.47 -13.16
CA LEU A 520 -23.58 19.88 -12.92
C LEU A 520 -24.39 19.91 -14.21
N MET A 521 -23.82 20.41 -15.30
CA MET A 521 -24.48 20.47 -16.61
C MET A 521 -24.70 19.10 -17.22
N GLN A 522 -23.79 18.14 -17.01
CA GLN A 522 -23.95 16.77 -17.45
C GLN A 522 -25.11 16.08 -16.73
N PHE A 523 -25.18 16.18 -15.40
CA PHE A 523 -26.30 15.63 -14.63
C PHE A 523 -27.63 16.30 -14.98
N PHE A 524 -27.62 17.62 -15.14
CA PHE A 524 -28.82 18.35 -15.55
C PHE A 524 -29.31 17.93 -16.94
N LYS A 525 -28.40 17.70 -17.89
CA LYS A 525 -28.75 17.19 -19.22
C LYS A 525 -29.40 15.81 -19.15
N THR A 526 -28.86 14.90 -18.33
CA THR A 526 -29.47 13.58 -18.11
C THR A 526 -30.85 13.71 -17.47
N TYR A 527 -31.02 14.62 -16.51
CA TYR A 527 -32.30 14.90 -15.90
C TYR A 527 -33.33 15.43 -16.91
N LEU A 528 -32.96 16.38 -17.78
CA LEU A 528 -33.84 16.88 -18.86
C LEU A 528 -34.28 15.76 -19.82
N GLN A 529 -33.39 14.82 -20.13
CA GLN A 529 -33.74 13.65 -20.95
C GLN A 529 -34.71 12.71 -20.25
N PHE A 530 -34.64 12.61 -18.92
CA PHE A 530 -35.52 11.78 -18.12
C PHE A 530 -36.93 12.38 -18.01
N VAL A 531 -37.05 13.68 -17.75
CA VAL A 531 -38.36 14.35 -17.66
C VAL A 531 -39.01 14.60 -19.02
N ASP A 532 -38.23 14.54 -20.12
CA ASP A 532 -38.67 14.83 -21.49
C ASP A 532 -39.36 16.21 -21.64
N GLU A 533 -38.92 17.18 -20.83
CA GLU A 533 -39.44 18.53 -20.81
C GLU A 533 -38.34 19.55 -21.13
N PRO A 534 -38.68 20.67 -21.81
CA PRO A 534 -37.73 21.73 -22.07
C PRO A 534 -37.32 22.41 -20.76
N ARG A 535 -36.06 22.82 -20.70
CA ARG A 535 -35.51 23.58 -19.57
C ARG A 535 -36.36 24.82 -19.27
N SER A 536 -36.85 24.91 -18.04
CA SER A 536 -37.60 26.05 -17.50
C SER A 536 -37.22 26.31 -16.03
N PRO A 537 -37.54 27.48 -15.45
CA PRO A 537 -37.28 27.75 -14.02
C PRO A 537 -37.91 26.74 -13.05
N SER A 538 -39.08 26.20 -13.41
CA SER A 538 -39.74 25.15 -12.60
C SER A 538 -38.94 23.85 -12.61
N ILE A 539 -38.46 23.44 -13.79
CA ILE A 539 -37.63 22.24 -13.96
C ILE A 539 -36.27 22.39 -13.27
N GLU A 540 -35.67 23.59 -13.31
CA GLU A 540 -34.44 23.88 -12.55
C GLU A 540 -34.65 23.74 -11.03
N THR A 541 -35.81 24.14 -10.51
CA THR A 541 -36.13 24.01 -9.08
C THR A 541 -36.32 22.55 -8.68
N GLN A 542 -37.01 21.76 -9.51
CA GLN A 542 -37.16 20.33 -9.29
C GLN A 542 -35.81 19.60 -9.32
N PHE A 543 -34.95 19.96 -10.28
CA PHE A 543 -33.59 19.46 -10.35
C PHE A 543 -32.80 19.78 -9.08
N ASP A 544 -32.84 21.01 -8.56
CA ASP A 544 -32.11 21.39 -7.35
C ASP A 544 -32.54 20.58 -6.13
N ASN A 545 -33.84 20.32 -5.98
CA ASN A 545 -34.39 19.50 -4.90
C ASN A 545 -33.90 18.05 -5.02
N LEU A 546 -33.99 17.47 -6.24
CA LEU A 546 -33.54 16.12 -6.52
C LEU A 546 -32.04 15.96 -6.28
N TRP A 547 -31.25 16.90 -6.81
CA TRP A 547 -29.80 16.92 -6.66
C TRP A 547 -29.39 17.04 -5.20
N THR A 548 -30.06 17.90 -4.44
CA THR A 548 -29.85 18.03 -2.99
C THR A 548 -30.16 16.72 -2.25
N PHE A 549 -31.21 16.01 -2.65
CA PHE A 549 -31.55 14.70 -2.08
C PHE A 549 -30.47 13.65 -2.39
N LEU A 550 -30.00 13.56 -3.64
CA LEU A 550 -28.99 12.59 -4.05
C LEU A 550 -27.63 12.80 -3.36
N LEU A 551 -27.18 14.06 -3.23
CA LEU A 551 -25.96 14.40 -2.50
C LEU A 551 -26.07 14.05 -1.01
N TRP A 552 -27.22 14.33 -0.38
CA TRP A 552 -27.49 13.95 1.01
C TRP A 552 -27.51 12.43 1.18
N ARG A 553 -28.16 11.71 0.25
CA ARG A 553 -28.26 10.25 0.29
C ARG A 553 -26.86 9.61 0.27
N ARG A 554 -25.99 10.10 -0.62
CA ARG A 554 -24.59 9.66 -0.71
C ARG A 554 -23.84 9.90 0.60
N GLU A 555 -23.90 11.13 1.11
CA GLU A 555 -23.28 11.46 2.40
C GLU A 555 -23.76 10.54 3.51
N HIS A 556 -25.07 10.35 3.63
CA HIS A 556 -25.69 9.56 4.69
C HIS A 556 -25.17 8.13 4.68
N ARG A 557 -25.15 7.48 3.51
CA ARG A 557 -24.60 6.12 3.35
C ARG A 557 -23.12 6.02 3.67
N VAL A 558 -22.32 7.01 3.24
CA VAL A 558 -20.88 7.04 3.57
C VAL A 558 -20.67 7.21 5.07
N ARG A 559 -21.44 8.08 5.74
CA ARG A 559 -21.37 8.26 7.20
C ARG A 559 -21.74 6.98 7.95
N LEU A 560 -22.78 6.27 7.52
CA LEU A 560 -23.16 4.96 8.09
C LEU A 560 -22.07 3.91 7.88
N TRP A 561 -21.46 3.86 6.70
CA TRP A 561 -20.34 2.97 6.42
C TRP A 561 -19.14 3.26 7.34
N VAL A 562 -18.72 4.53 7.46
CA VAL A 562 -17.62 4.90 8.37
C VAL A 562 -17.96 4.56 9.82
N ALA A 563 -19.20 4.79 10.26
CA ALA A 563 -19.67 4.42 11.61
C ALA A 563 -19.71 2.91 11.87
N SER A 564 -19.79 2.08 10.82
CA SER A 564 -19.78 0.62 10.93
C SER A 564 -18.38 0.03 11.13
N LEU A 565 -17.33 0.84 10.96
CA LEU A 565 -15.94 0.39 11.11
C LEU A 565 -15.55 0.28 12.60
N PRO A 566 -14.75 -0.74 12.98
CA PRO A 566 -14.46 -1.07 14.38
C PRO A 566 -13.69 0.02 15.15
N SER A 567 -12.95 0.89 14.45
CA SER A 567 -12.26 2.03 15.06
C SER A 567 -11.97 3.12 14.03
N VAL A 568 -12.58 4.30 14.18
CA VAL A 568 -12.31 5.49 13.36
C VAL A 568 -11.91 6.63 14.29
N GLY A 569 -10.77 7.26 14.02
CA GLY A 569 -10.27 8.37 14.81
C GLY A 569 -10.97 9.70 14.48
N ARG A 570 -10.59 10.73 15.24
CA ARG A 570 -11.13 12.09 15.07
C ARG A 570 -10.69 12.68 13.72
N GLU A 571 -9.44 12.46 13.33
CA GLU A 571 -8.86 13.02 12.10
C GLU A 571 -9.53 12.50 10.83
N GLU A 572 -9.84 11.20 10.78
CA GLU A 572 -10.52 10.60 9.62
C GLU A 572 -11.96 11.09 9.50
N MET A 573 -12.61 11.35 10.63
CA MET A 573 -13.94 11.96 10.64
C MET A 573 -13.91 13.44 10.27
N ASP A 574 -12.89 14.20 10.68
CA ASP A 574 -12.70 15.59 10.24
C ASP A 574 -12.42 15.64 8.72
N ASP A 575 -11.64 14.69 8.18
CA ASP A 575 -11.41 14.55 6.73
C ASP A 575 -12.70 14.19 5.99
N LEU A 576 -13.54 13.31 6.55
CA LEU A 576 -14.88 13.03 6.02
C LEU A 576 -15.76 14.30 5.98
N ASP A 577 -15.81 15.06 7.07
CA ASP A 577 -16.59 16.29 7.14
C ASP A 577 -16.11 17.33 6.10
N ALA A 578 -14.80 17.50 5.96
CA ALA A 578 -14.21 18.36 4.95
C ALA A 578 -14.51 17.90 3.52
N CYS A 579 -14.41 16.59 3.24
CA CYS A 579 -14.70 16.01 1.94
C CYS A 579 -16.19 16.15 1.56
N VAL A 580 -17.09 15.89 2.50
CA VAL A 580 -18.54 16.06 2.33
C VAL A 580 -18.88 17.52 2.07
N LEU A 581 -18.27 18.44 2.81
CA LEU A 581 -18.46 19.86 2.60
C LEU A 581 -18.01 20.28 1.21
N LYS A 582 -16.78 19.90 0.80
CA LYS A 582 -16.26 20.17 -0.53
C LYS A 582 -17.18 19.63 -1.61
N LEU A 583 -17.65 18.38 -1.49
CA LEU A 583 -18.58 17.76 -2.43
C LEU A 583 -19.85 18.58 -2.60
N LYS A 584 -20.53 18.88 -1.49
CA LYS A 584 -21.79 19.65 -1.52
C LYS A 584 -21.61 21.07 -2.02
N GLN A 585 -20.49 21.69 -1.71
CA GLN A 585 -20.23 23.06 -2.11
C GLN A 585 -19.95 23.16 -3.62
N HIS A 586 -19.04 22.33 -4.12
CA HIS A 586 -18.64 22.37 -5.52
C HIS A 586 -19.78 21.90 -6.44
N LEU A 587 -20.56 20.91 -6.01
CA LEU A 587 -21.73 20.43 -6.71
C LEU A 587 -23.01 21.20 -6.35
N ARG A 588 -22.91 22.47 -5.98
CA ARG A 588 -24.06 23.35 -5.81
C ARG A 588 -23.98 24.50 -6.81
N ARG A 589 -25.00 24.65 -7.65
CA ARG A 589 -25.09 25.76 -8.59
C ARG A 589 -25.43 27.08 -7.90
N CYS A 590 -24.99 28.16 -8.51
CA CYS A 590 -25.36 29.53 -8.19
C CYS A 590 -26.88 29.73 -8.32
N GLN A 591 -27.46 30.54 -7.42
CA GLN A 591 -28.90 30.78 -7.34
C GLN A 591 -29.33 32.08 -8.05
N HIS A 592 -28.41 32.72 -8.76
CA HIS A 592 -28.68 33.92 -9.55
C HIS A 592 -29.14 33.58 -10.97
N THR A 593 -29.77 34.55 -11.62
CA THR A 593 -30.15 34.47 -13.04
C THR A 593 -28.92 34.73 -13.93
N CYS A 594 -28.86 34.07 -15.07
CA CYS A 594 -27.83 34.29 -16.08
C CYS A 594 -27.78 35.74 -16.54
N ALA A 595 -26.58 36.23 -16.87
CA ALA A 595 -26.36 37.58 -17.37
C ALA A 595 -26.98 37.82 -18.77
N ASN A 596 -27.14 36.77 -19.58
CA ASN A 596 -27.52 36.88 -21.00
C ASN A 596 -28.94 36.37 -21.30
N CYS A 597 -29.58 35.66 -20.38
CA CYS A 597 -30.94 35.14 -20.54
C CYS A 597 -31.66 35.11 -19.19
N LYS A 598 -32.85 34.48 -19.14
CA LYS A 598 -33.67 34.42 -17.92
C LYS A 598 -33.61 33.06 -17.21
N LEU A 599 -32.68 32.20 -17.61
CA LEU A 599 -32.41 30.91 -16.96
C LEU A 599 -31.50 31.06 -15.72
N GLY A 600 -31.50 30.06 -14.84
CA GLY A 600 -30.60 30.00 -13.69
C GLY A 600 -29.13 29.82 -14.08
N CYS A 601 -28.24 30.41 -13.29
CA CYS A 601 -26.79 30.24 -13.39
C CYS A 601 -26.41 28.79 -13.01
N PHE A 602 -25.44 28.23 -13.75
CA PHE A 602 -24.88 26.90 -13.52
C PHE A 602 -23.42 26.91 -13.06
N GLU A 603 -22.83 28.11 -12.90
CA GLU A 603 -21.57 28.23 -12.18
C GLU A 603 -21.71 27.69 -10.75
N CYS A 604 -20.62 27.16 -10.19
CA CYS A 604 -20.57 26.78 -8.77
C CYS A 604 -20.94 27.97 -7.90
N PHE A 605 -21.69 27.79 -6.80
CA PHE A 605 -22.10 28.90 -5.94
C PHE A 605 -20.91 29.68 -5.32
N LEU A 606 -19.73 29.07 -5.30
CA LEU A 606 -18.46 29.67 -4.87
C LEU A 606 -17.76 30.52 -5.96
N HIS A 607 -18.34 30.67 -7.16
CA HIS A 607 -17.68 31.41 -8.24
C HIS A 607 -17.41 32.87 -7.88
N ASP A 608 -16.28 33.40 -8.37
CA ASP A 608 -15.86 34.78 -8.10
C ASP A 608 -16.89 35.79 -8.67
N ALA A 609 -16.98 36.98 -8.05
CA ALA A 609 -17.86 38.05 -8.48
C ALA A 609 -17.51 38.59 -9.88
N ALA A 610 -16.24 38.48 -10.29
CA ALA A 610 -15.77 38.83 -11.63
C ALA A 610 -16.24 37.85 -12.70
N VAL A 611 -16.65 36.63 -12.32
CA VAL A 611 -17.17 35.62 -13.26
C VAL A 611 -18.65 35.92 -13.54
N PRO A 612 -19.03 36.25 -14.78
CA PRO A 612 -20.42 36.54 -15.11
C PRO A 612 -21.29 35.29 -14.96
N HIS A 613 -22.53 35.48 -14.50
CA HIS A 613 -23.47 34.38 -14.35
C HIS A 613 -23.81 33.74 -15.71
N ASP A 614 -23.44 32.47 -15.86
CA ASP A 614 -23.68 31.70 -17.09
C ASP A 614 -24.65 30.54 -16.85
N CYS A 615 -25.69 30.44 -17.69
CA CYS A 615 -26.62 29.32 -17.67
C CYS A 615 -26.05 28.05 -18.31
N GLY A 616 -24.89 28.12 -18.98
CA GLY A 616 -24.25 26.98 -19.65
C GLY A 616 -24.92 26.55 -20.95
N THR A 617 -25.69 27.44 -21.59
CA THR A 617 -26.36 27.20 -22.88
C THR A 617 -26.09 28.35 -23.84
N ASN A 618 -26.64 28.27 -25.07
CA ASN A 618 -26.51 29.34 -26.06
C ASN A 618 -27.41 30.57 -25.81
N HIS A 619 -28.06 30.65 -24.65
CA HIS A 619 -28.95 31.74 -24.22
C HIS A 619 -30.23 31.96 -25.07
N LYS A 620 -30.52 31.10 -26.05
CA LYS A 620 -31.68 31.24 -26.96
C LYS A 620 -32.83 30.33 -26.56
N CYS A 621 -34.07 30.80 -26.71
CA CYS A 621 -35.24 29.95 -26.52
C CYS A 621 -35.28 28.85 -27.59
N VAL A 622 -35.51 27.61 -27.16
CA VAL A 622 -35.53 26.42 -28.04
C VAL A 622 -36.94 25.98 -28.42
N ASN A 623 -37.95 26.64 -27.86
CA ASN A 623 -39.35 26.27 -28.09
C ASN A 623 -39.86 26.84 -29.43
N PRO A 624 -40.72 26.10 -30.14
CA PRO A 624 -41.37 26.60 -31.34
C PRO A 624 -42.33 27.76 -31.02
N CYS A 625 -42.50 28.66 -31.98
CA CYS A 625 -43.50 29.72 -31.89
C CYS A 625 -44.90 29.13 -31.80
N VAL A 626 -45.65 29.47 -30.75
CA VAL A 626 -47.00 28.92 -30.48
C VAL A 626 -47.96 29.28 -31.62
N HIS A 627 -47.81 30.48 -32.18
CA HIS A 627 -48.66 30.98 -33.26
C HIS A 627 -48.36 30.29 -34.59
N CYS A 628 -47.08 30.14 -34.97
CA CYS A 628 -46.69 29.42 -36.19
C CYS A 628 -47.01 27.92 -36.10
N ALA A 629 -46.78 27.31 -34.95
CA ALA A 629 -47.02 25.89 -34.73
C ALA A 629 -48.50 25.52 -34.95
N SER A 630 -49.42 26.39 -34.51
CA SER A 630 -50.87 26.22 -34.73
C SER A 630 -51.28 26.22 -36.22
N LEU A 631 -50.43 26.77 -37.10
CA LEU A 631 -50.62 26.83 -38.55
C LEU A 631 -49.79 25.77 -39.30
N GLY A 632 -49.15 24.82 -38.59
CA GLY A 632 -48.30 23.79 -39.19
C GLY A 632 -46.89 24.25 -39.58
N ASP A 633 -46.49 25.48 -39.23
CA ASP A 633 -45.17 26.06 -39.51
C ASP A 633 -44.22 25.88 -38.31
N LYS A 634 -42.97 25.48 -38.56
CA LYS A 634 -41.99 25.12 -37.52
C LYS A 634 -40.99 26.26 -37.21
N GLN A 635 -41.47 27.49 -37.12
CA GLN A 635 -40.59 28.61 -36.73
C GLN A 635 -40.23 28.54 -35.24
N MET A 636 -38.96 28.79 -34.92
CA MET A 636 -38.46 28.84 -33.55
C MET A 636 -38.69 30.21 -32.91
N CYS A 637 -38.70 30.25 -31.58
CA CYS A 637 -38.82 31.51 -30.83
C CYS A 637 -37.59 32.41 -31.05
N ALA A 638 -37.81 33.73 -31.19
CA ALA A 638 -36.74 34.73 -31.32
C ALA A 638 -36.24 35.28 -29.98
N SER A 639 -36.94 35.00 -28.88
CA SER A 639 -36.62 35.51 -27.54
C SER A 639 -35.45 34.76 -26.87
N VAL A 640 -34.89 35.39 -25.83
CA VAL A 640 -33.89 34.75 -24.97
C VAL A 640 -34.48 33.56 -24.20
N ALA A 641 -33.65 32.61 -23.81
CA ALA A 641 -34.08 31.44 -23.04
C ALA A 641 -34.66 31.84 -21.68
N GLY A 642 -35.70 31.15 -21.23
CA GLY A 642 -36.38 31.39 -19.94
C GLY A 642 -37.31 32.61 -19.93
N HIS A 643 -37.59 33.22 -21.09
CA HIS A 643 -38.55 34.32 -21.19
C HIS A 643 -39.95 33.89 -20.68
N SER A 644 -40.74 34.86 -20.25
CA SER A 644 -42.13 34.70 -19.83
C SER A 644 -43.08 34.79 -21.04
N GLY A 645 -44.33 34.36 -20.87
CA GLY A 645 -45.33 34.44 -21.94
C GLY A 645 -45.13 33.46 -23.11
N PRO A 646 -46.04 33.50 -24.10
CA PRO A 646 -46.04 32.57 -25.23
C PRO A 646 -44.86 32.80 -26.19
N CYS A 647 -44.30 31.71 -26.72
CA CYS A 647 -43.18 31.77 -27.68
C CYS A 647 -43.60 32.42 -29.00
N ASN A 648 -42.79 33.38 -29.48
CA ASN A 648 -43.03 34.13 -30.70
C ASN A 648 -41.80 34.13 -31.62
N CYS A 649 -42.01 33.94 -32.93
CA CYS A 649 -40.95 33.91 -33.93
C CYS A 649 -40.38 35.30 -34.27
N GLY A 650 -41.09 36.39 -33.98
CA GLY A 650 -40.67 37.76 -34.32
C GLY A 650 -40.59 38.07 -35.82
N LEU A 651 -40.96 37.12 -36.69
CA LEU A 651 -40.91 37.24 -38.15
C LEU A 651 -42.26 37.61 -38.79
N LYS A 652 -43.35 37.38 -38.06
CA LYS A 652 -44.74 37.63 -38.48
C LYS A 652 -45.42 38.49 -37.41
N ASP A 653 -46.38 39.30 -37.81
CA ASP A 653 -47.13 40.21 -36.92
C ASP A 653 -48.18 39.45 -36.10
N HIS A 654 -47.72 38.55 -35.21
CA HIS A 654 -48.58 37.78 -34.31
C HIS A 654 -48.98 38.58 -33.06
N THR A 655 -48.12 39.50 -32.62
CA THR A 655 -48.26 40.30 -31.40
C THR A 655 -47.99 41.78 -31.71
N CYS A 656 -48.49 42.67 -30.86
CA CYS A 656 -48.44 44.12 -31.05
C CYS A 656 -47.01 44.67 -31.21
N ASN A 657 -46.02 44.11 -30.51
CA ASN A 657 -44.59 44.48 -30.57
C ASN A 657 -44.23 45.92 -30.16
N GLU A 658 -45.20 46.78 -29.84
CA GLU A 658 -44.96 48.11 -29.27
C GLU A 658 -44.22 48.04 -27.91
N PRO A 659 -43.49 49.10 -27.52
CA PRO A 659 -42.83 49.20 -26.22
C PRO A 659 -43.75 48.86 -25.06
N CYS A 660 -43.32 47.94 -24.19
CA CYS A 660 -44.03 47.69 -22.93
C CYS A 660 -44.00 48.94 -22.05
N ASP A 661 -45.11 49.28 -21.41
CA ASP A 661 -45.20 50.43 -20.50
C ASP A 661 -44.25 50.31 -19.30
N MET A 662 -43.87 49.07 -18.94
CA MET A 662 -42.93 48.74 -17.87
C MET A 662 -41.50 48.43 -18.38
N MET A 663 -41.10 48.97 -19.55
CA MET A 663 -39.79 48.72 -20.18
C MET A 663 -38.59 48.96 -19.25
N GLY A 664 -38.72 49.84 -18.25
CA GLY A 664 -37.67 50.14 -17.27
C GLY A 664 -37.39 49.03 -16.24
N ALA A 665 -38.27 48.02 -16.13
CA ALA A 665 -38.09 46.91 -15.20
C ALA A 665 -37.05 45.89 -15.68
N SER A 666 -36.30 45.30 -14.74
CA SER A 666 -35.15 44.43 -15.06
C SER A 666 -35.49 43.12 -15.76
N ASN A 667 -36.69 42.59 -15.51
CA ASN A 667 -37.20 41.38 -16.13
C ASN A 667 -38.14 41.63 -17.31
N CYS A 668 -38.37 42.90 -17.71
CA CYS A 668 -39.25 43.23 -18.84
C CYS A 668 -38.72 42.65 -20.16
N GLU A 669 -39.63 42.18 -21.01
CA GLU A 669 -39.32 41.67 -22.36
C GLU A 669 -39.29 42.77 -23.42
N LYS A 670 -39.44 44.03 -22.99
CA LYS A 670 -39.36 45.26 -23.79
C LYS A 670 -40.48 45.46 -24.80
N SER A 671 -41.03 44.39 -25.39
CA SER A 671 -42.08 44.44 -26.39
C SER A 671 -43.39 43.84 -25.89
N CYS A 672 -44.51 44.41 -26.32
CA CYS A 672 -45.86 43.98 -25.96
C CYS A 672 -46.21 42.62 -26.60
N SER A 673 -46.74 41.70 -25.79
CA SER A 673 -47.13 40.35 -26.21
C SER A 673 -48.64 40.21 -26.47
N LEU A 674 -49.41 41.29 -26.42
CA LEU A 674 -50.85 41.30 -26.68
C LEU A 674 -51.15 41.22 -28.18
N GLN A 675 -52.41 40.93 -28.53
CA GLN A 675 -52.86 40.84 -29.93
C GLN A 675 -52.71 42.19 -30.65
N VAL A 676 -52.37 42.17 -31.94
CA VAL A 676 -52.27 43.37 -32.76
C VAL A 676 -53.59 44.16 -32.71
N GLY A 677 -53.53 45.45 -32.36
CA GLY A 677 -54.70 46.34 -32.30
C GLY A 677 -55.49 46.33 -30.99
N HIS A 678 -54.90 45.90 -29.88
CA HIS A 678 -55.52 46.00 -28.55
C HIS A 678 -55.61 47.46 -28.04
N GLU A 679 -56.58 47.75 -27.16
CA GLU A 679 -56.76 49.07 -26.53
C GLU A 679 -56.18 49.17 -25.11
N GLU A 680 -55.78 48.04 -24.52
CA GLU A 680 -55.19 47.99 -23.17
C GLU A 680 -53.76 48.59 -23.13
N PRO A 681 -53.25 49.00 -21.96
CA PRO A 681 -51.85 49.38 -21.77
C PRO A 681 -50.89 48.31 -22.31
N HIS A 682 -49.79 48.72 -22.95
CA HIS A 682 -48.88 47.77 -23.60
C HIS A 682 -48.15 46.95 -22.54
N SER A 683 -48.48 45.66 -22.47
CA SER A 683 -47.89 44.72 -21.51
C SER A 683 -47.16 43.58 -22.21
N CYS A 684 -45.99 43.21 -21.68
CA CYS A 684 -45.23 42.05 -22.12
C CYS A 684 -45.67 40.77 -21.38
N GLY A 685 -45.04 39.63 -21.66
CA GLY A 685 -45.42 38.33 -21.08
C GLY A 685 -45.15 38.19 -19.58
N VAL A 686 -44.53 39.21 -18.96
CA VAL A 686 -44.12 39.21 -17.55
C VAL A 686 -45.27 39.63 -16.65
N LYS A 687 -45.67 38.73 -15.74
CA LYS A 687 -46.76 38.98 -14.78
C LYS A 687 -46.40 39.98 -13.68
N LEU A 688 -45.15 39.98 -13.23
CA LEU A 688 -44.65 40.87 -12.18
C LEU A 688 -43.33 41.49 -12.64
N HIS A 689 -43.35 42.79 -12.93
CA HIS A 689 -42.16 43.54 -13.30
C HIS A 689 -41.35 43.89 -12.04
N CYS A 690 -40.08 43.49 -12.00
CA CYS A 690 -39.22 43.61 -10.82
C CYS A 690 -38.31 44.84 -10.91
N CYS A 691 -38.01 45.43 -9.76
CA CYS A 691 -37.11 46.58 -9.63
C CYS A 691 -35.70 46.32 -10.20
N GLY A 692 -35.07 45.22 -9.81
CA GLY A 692 -33.75 44.82 -10.30
C GLY A 692 -32.54 45.59 -9.77
N GLN A 693 -32.72 46.61 -8.93
CA GLN A 693 -31.59 47.26 -8.25
C GLN A 693 -30.84 46.25 -7.34
N PRO A 694 -29.53 46.43 -7.09
CA PRO A 694 -28.77 45.54 -6.21
C PRO A 694 -29.43 45.39 -4.84
N CYS A 695 -29.49 44.15 -4.33
CA CYS A 695 -29.94 43.90 -2.97
C CYS A 695 -29.05 44.65 -1.98
N GLN A 696 -29.66 45.30 -1.00
CA GLN A 696 -28.92 46.07 0.00
C GLN A 696 -28.36 45.21 1.16
N ALA A 697 -28.58 43.88 1.15
CA ALA A 697 -28.00 42.98 2.14
C ALA A 697 -26.50 42.81 1.93
N VAL A 698 -25.74 42.72 3.03
CA VAL A 698 -24.27 42.63 3.01
C VAL A 698 -23.82 41.36 2.29
N GLU A 699 -22.95 41.50 1.30
CA GLU A 699 -22.44 40.43 0.42
C GLU A 699 -23.53 39.67 -0.36
N CYS A 700 -24.75 40.22 -0.45
CA CYS A 700 -25.80 39.65 -1.29
C CYS A 700 -25.61 40.09 -2.74
N ARG A 701 -25.43 39.13 -3.64
CA ARG A 701 -25.34 39.39 -5.10
C ARG A 701 -26.71 39.43 -5.79
N GLY A 702 -27.80 39.33 -5.02
CA GLY A 702 -29.15 39.27 -5.55
C GLY A 702 -29.63 40.62 -6.08
N SER A 703 -30.65 40.59 -6.93
CA SER A 703 -31.34 41.79 -7.43
C SER A 703 -32.72 41.92 -6.82
N CYS A 704 -33.19 43.15 -6.64
CA CYS A 704 -34.48 43.44 -6.02
C CYS A 704 -35.64 42.79 -6.80
N THR A 705 -36.47 42.02 -6.11
CA THR A 705 -37.65 41.33 -6.67
C THR A 705 -38.97 42.06 -6.36
N LEU A 706 -38.91 43.19 -5.66
CA LEU A 706 -40.08 44.00 -5.37
C LEU A 706 -40.68 44.61 -6.66
N PRO A 707 -42.01 44.85 -6.70
CA PRO A 707 -42.67 45.38 -7.89
C PRO A 707 -42.06 46.71 -8.34
N PHE A 708 -41.71 46.83 -9.62
CA PHE A 708 -41.09 48.01 -10.22
C PHE A 708 -41.99 49.25 -10.17
N GLU A 709 -43.29 49.06 -10.32
CA GLU A 709 -44.30 50.11 -10.27
C GLU A 709 -44.44 50.76 -8.89
N ASN A 710 -43.95 50.10 -7.84
CA ASN A 710 -44.02 50.57 -6.46
C ASN A 710 -42.66 51.11 -6.00
N PRO A 711 -42.52 52.43 -5.78
CA PRO A 711 -41.31 53.01 -5.21
C PRO A 711 -41.00 52.40 -3.83
N HIS A 712 -39.74 52.06 -3.58
CA HIS A 712 -39.28 51.55 -2.30
C HIS A 712 -37.83 51.94 -2.04
N ASP A 713 -37.53 52.30 -0.79
CA ASP A 713 -36.20 52.76 -0.38
C ASP A 713 -35.25 51.61 -0.02
N ARG A 714 -35.81 50.42 0.24
CA ARG A 714 -35.07 49.22 0.60
C ARG A 714 -35.20 48.12 -0.44
N HIS A 715 -34.09 47.77 -1.08
CA HIS A 715 -34.06 46.77 -2.15
C HIS A 715 -33.81 45.36 -1.59
N MET A 716 -34.77 44.45 -1.81
CA MET A 716 -34.77 43.09 -1.28
C MET A 716 -34.88 42.05 -2.40
N CYS A 717 -34.01 41.05 -2.43
CA CYS A 717 -34.03 40.01 -3.46
C CYS A 717 -34.93 38.80 -3.15
N GLY A 718 -35.73 38.87 -2.07
CA GLY A 718 -36.64 37.79 -1.67
C GLY A 718 -35.97 36.54 -1.10
N ALA A 719 -34.67 36.58 -0.78
CA ALA A 719 -34.01 35.46 -0.11
C ALA A 719 -34.40 35.43 1.37
N ASN A 720 -34.94 34.30 1.81
CA ASN A 720 -35.46 34.10 3.17
C ASN A 720 -34.39 33.66 4.18
N ARG A 721 -33.10 33.70 3.81
CA ARG A 721 -31.98 33.26 4.66
C ARG A 721 -30.68 33.96 4.30
N CYS A 722 -29.82 34.11 5.31
CA CYS A 722 -28.47 34.63 5.16
C CYS A 722 -27.59 33.70 4.30
N GLN A 723 -26.94 34.28 3.29
CA GLN A 723 -26.07 33.54 2.36
C GLN A 723 -24.61 33.54 2.78
N GLN A 724 -24.25 34.27 3.85
CA GLN A 724 -22.90 34.26 4.38
C GLN A 724 -22.58 32.91 5.02
N THR A 725 -21.30 32.55 4.96
CA THR A 725 -20.79 31.28 5.49
C THR A 725 -20.73 31.30 7.02
N CYS A 726 -20.82 30.12 7.60
CA CYS A 726 -20.69 29.91 9.03
C CYS A 726 -19.30 30.38 9.50
N VAL A 727 -19.25 31.09 10.63
CA VAL A 727 -18.01 31.58 11.26
C VAL A 727 -17.15 30.45 11.82
N MET A 728 -17.73 29.26 12.03
CA MET A 728 -16.98 28.11 12.51
C MET A 728 -15.95 27.67 11.45
N PRO A 729 -14.68 27.48 11.85
CA PRO A 729 -13.65 27.00 10.93
C PRO A 729 -14.09 25.73 10.21
N ASP A 730 -13.79 25.65 8.91
CA ASP A 730 -14.06 24.48 8.06
C ASP A 730 -15.54 24.05 7.95
N CYS A 731 -16.51 24.87 8.40
CA CYS A 731 -17.94 24.53 8.30
C CYS A 731 -18.52 24.77 6.91
N GLY A 732 -18.24 25.94 6.31
CA GLY A 732 -18.66 26.33 4.96
C GLY A 732 -20.17 26.33 4.66
N ASN A 733 -21.03 25.95 5.59
CA ASN A 733 -22.49 26.04 5.47
C ASN A 733 -22.95 27.50 5.50
N THR A 734 -24.10 27.80 4.88
CA THR A 734 -24.71 29.14 4.99
C THR A 734 -25.38 29.32 6.34
N CYS A 735 -25.41 30.56 6.82
CA CYS A 735 -26.03 30.94 8.08
C CYS A 735 -27.52 30.53 8.15
N ALA A 736 -27.95 30.02 9.32
CA ALA A 736 -29.32 29.58 9.56
C ALA A 736 -30.31 30.72 9.82
N ALA A 737 -29.82 31.97 9.92
CA ALA A 737 -30.66 33.13 10.19
C ALA A 737 -31.75 33.28 9.12
N PRO A 738 -33.03 33.41 9.53
CA PRO A 738 -34.19 33.48 8.61
C PRO A 738 -34.35 34.86 7.93
N ASP A 739 -33.47 35.82 8.22
CA ASP A 739 -33.44 37.12 7.56
C ASP A 739 -31.98 37.46 7.25
N HIS A 740 -31.63 37.65 5.98
CA HIS A 740 -30.25 38.00 5.59
C HIS A 740 -29.88 39.47 5.82
N PHE A 741 -30.82 40.28 6.32
CA PHE A 741 -30.57 41.64 6.74
C PHE A 741 -30.33 41.75 8.26
N HIS A 742 -29.92 40.66 8.90
CA HIS A 742 -29.56 40.66 10.31
C HIS A 742 -28.29 41.50 10.58
N PRO A 743 -28.06 41.96 11.82
CA PRO A 743 -27.06 42.98 12.14
C PRO A 743 -25.64 42.64 11.70
N VAL A 744 -24.91 43.65 11.20
CA VAL A 744 -23.48 43.59 10.87
C VAL A 744 -22.68 43.36 12.16
N GLY A 745 -22.03 42.20 12.28
CA GLY A 745 -21.25 41.78 13.45
C GLY A 745 -21.87 40.65 14.28
N ALA A 746 -23.02 40.10 13.89
CA ALA A 746 -23.53 38.86 14.46
C ALA A 746 -22.71 37.65 13.95
N ASN A 747 -22.41 36.68 14.83
CA ASN A 747 -21.78 35.43 14.43
C ASN A 747 -22.71 34.67 13.48
N HIS A 748 -22.28 34.49 12.23
CA HIS A 748 -23.02 33.71 11.25
C HIS A 748 -22.91 32.22 11.62
N LEU A 749 -23.93 31.64 12.21
CA LEU A 749 -23.93 30.22 12.60
C LEU A 749 -24.89 29.42 11.73
N CYS A 750 -24.49 28.20 11.34
CA CYS A 750 -25.29 27.33 10.47
C CYS A 750 -26.39 26.55 11.23
N GLY A 751 -26.47 26.70 12.55
CA GLY A 751 -27.47 26.01 13.38
C GLY A 751 -27.24 24.50 13.53
N GLN A 752 -26.03 24.02 13.26
CA GLN A 752 -25.60 22.63 13.50
C GLN A 752 -24.45 22.60 14.52
N PRO A 753 -24.33 21.55 15.34
CA PRO A 753 -23.18 21.38 16.23
C PRO A 753 -21.88 21.18 15.43
N HIS A 754 -20.75 21.60 16.00
CA HIS A 754 -19.42 21.48 15.39
C HIS A 754 -18.46 20.76 16.32
N ARG A 755 -17.32 20.31 15.80
CA ARG A 755 -16.23 19.79 16.63
C ARG A 755 -15.33 20.94 17.07
N CYS A 756 -14.88 20.91 18.32
CA CYS A 756 -13.96 21.93 18.82
C CYS A 756 -12.61 21.87 18.11
N THR A 757 -12.15 22.97 17.54
CA THR A 757 -10.87 23.05 16.80
C THR A 757 -9.69 23.45 17.67
N SER A 758 -9.91 23.75 18.95
CA SER A 758 -8.86 24.14 19.90
C SER A 758 -7.94 22.96 20.23
N GLU A 759 -6.68 23.25 20.55
CA GLU A 759 -5.71 22.25 21.00
C GLU A 759 -6.03 21.76 22.42
N CYS A 760 -5.64 20.52 22.71
CA CYS A 760 -5.74 19.92 24.04
C CYS A 760 -4.93 20.73 25.08
N LYS A 761 -5.58 21.05 26.19
CA LYS A 761 -5.00 21.73 27.35
C LYS A 761 -4.58 20.79 28.48
N GLU A 762 -4.84 19.48 28.39
CA GLU A 762 -4.32 18.51 29.37
C GLU A 762 -2.79 18.50 29.35
N ASP A 763 -2.16 18.29 30.51
CA ASP A 763 -0.71 18.30 30.62
C ASP A 763 -0.03 17.16 29.82
N GLY A 764 1.22 17.36 29.41
CA GLY A 764 1.98 16.42 28.58
C GLY A 764 1.73 16.54 27.07
N ILE A 765 2.29 15.63 26.29
CA ILE A 765 2.24 15.64 24.82
C ILE A 765 1.23 14.59 24.34
N CYS A 766 0.27 14.97 23.50
CA CYS A 766 -0.79 14.05 23.07
C CYS A 766 -0.27 12.99 22.09
N GLU A 767 0.70 13.35 21.25
CA GLU A 767 1.27 12.49 20.23
C GLU A 767 2.73 12.84 19.97
N ILE A 768 3.56 11.82 19.79
CA ILE A 768 4.97 11.95 19.45
C ILE A 768 5.18 11.33 18.07
N LYS A 769 5.63 12.11 17.09
CA LYS A 769 5.99 11.64 15.75
C LYS A 769 7.47 11.86 15.49
N VAL A 770 8.15 10.85 14.94
CA VAL A 770 9.52 10.99 14.47
C VAL A 770 9.46 11.37 13.00
N HIS A 771 9.77 12.62 12.68
CA HIS A 771 9.89 13.05 11.29
C HIS A 771 11.32 12.82 10.80
N LEU A 772 11.43 12.09 9.69
CA LEU A 772 12.61 12.13 8.84
C LEU A 772 12.55 13.37 7.95
N GLU A 773 13.07 14.49 8.43
CA GLU A 773 13.58 15.49 7.50
C GLU A 773 14.87 14.92 6.90
N LYS A 774 14.85 14.48 5.63
CA LYS A 774 16.05 14.08 4.88
C LYS A 774 16.93 15.30 4.57
N VAL A 775 17.41 15.96 5.62
CA VAL A 775 18.48 16.94 5.54
C VAL A 775 19.75 16.18 5.85
N THR A 776 20.59 16.04 4.84
CA THR A 776 21.95 15.56 5.02
C THR A 776 22.74 16.65 5.74
N GLU A 777 23.17 16.37 6.95
CA GLU A 777 24.00 17.27 7.75
C GLU A 777 25.41 16.69 7.83
N THR A 778 26.42 17.55 7.71
CA THR A 778 27.82 17.13 7.75
C THR A 778 28.35 17.32 9.16
N PHE A 779 28.68 16.23 9.85
CA PHE A 779 29.48 16.31 11.07
C PHE A 779 30.92 16.64 10.71
N ALA A 780 31.50 17.66 11.35
CA ALA A 780 32.89 18.05 11.18
C ALA A 780 33.70 17.83 12.47
N GLY A 781 34.51 16.78 12.49
CA GLY A 781 35.47 16.49 13.56
C GLY A 781 36.90 16.89 13.19
N LYS A 782 37.81 16.84 14.17
CA LYS A 782 39.24 17.20 13.99
C LYS A 782 39.99 16.32 12.98
N ARG A 783 39.55 15.08 12.74
CA ARG A 783 40.20 14.10 11.84
C ARG A 783 39.41 13.82 10.55
N GLY A 784 38.26 14.45 10.35
CA GLY A 784 37.45 14.26 9.16
C GLY A 784 36.03 14.75 9.31
N THR A 785 35.33 14.79 8.18
CA THR A 785 33.91 15.10 8.08
C THR A 785 33.18 13.87 7.56
N PHE A 786 31.96 13.63 8.03
CA PHE A 786 31.07 12.65 7.42
C PHE A 786 29.63 13.18 7.40
N ASP A 787 28.90 12.77 6.38
CA ASP A 787 27.51 13.16 6.19
C ASP A 787 26.60 12.15 6.91
N PHE A 788 25.54 12.66 7.54
CA PHE A 788 24.50 11.83 8.16
C PHE A 788 23.11 12.41 7.91
N THR A 789 22.11 11.54 7.92
CA THR A 789 20.70 11.96 7.81
C THR A 789 20.19 12.38 9.18
N ARG A 790 19.66 13.60 9.27
CA ARG A 790 19.11 14.16 10.50
C ARG A 790 17.69 13.62 10.76
N GLN A 791 17.40 13.19 11.98
CA GLN A 791 16.03 12.86 12.42
C GLN A 791 15.58 13.78 13.56
N GLU A 792 14.29 14.12 13.58
CA GLU A 792 13.70 14.93 14.64
C GLU A 792 12.42 14.31 15.19
N MET A 793 12.29 14.30 16.52
CA MET A 793 11.09 13.85 17.20
C MET A 793 10.25 15.06 17.62
N ASN A 794 9.07 15.18 17.01
CA ASN A 794 8.13 16.26 17.25
C ASN A 794 6.99 15.78 18.16
N GLY A 795 6.68 16.60 19.16
CA GLY A 795 5.54 16.38 20.06
C GLY A 795 4.43 17.35 19.70
N THR A 796 3.21 16.84 19.51
CA THR A 796 2.05 17.63 19.12
C THR A 796 0.92 17.51 20.14
N LYS A 797 0.13 18.58 20.27
CA LYS A 797 -1.15 18.57 20.96
C LYS A 797 -2.22 18.19 19.96
N ARG A 798 -3.06 17.20 20.29
CA ARG A 798 -4.23 16.85 19.48
C ARG A 798 -5.33 17.89 19.66
N LYS A 799 -6.23 17.99 18.67
CA LYS A 799 -7.44 18.81 18.78
C LYS A 799 -8.41 18.24 19.83
N CYS A 800 -9.20 19.13 20.41
CA CYS A 800 -10.17 18.80 21.44
C CYS A 800 -11.26 17.84 20.93
N SER A 801 -11.66 16.86 21.76
CA SER A 801 -12.70 15.88 21.46
C SER A 801 -14.13 16.36 21.70
N GLU A 802 -14.31 17.52 22.34
CA GLU A 802 -15.63 18.04 22.69
C GLU A 802 -16.37 18.69 21.51
N ALA A 803 -17.70 18.68 21.58
CA ALA A 803 -18.58 19.33 20.62
C ALA A 803 -18.91 20.76 21.03
N VAL A 804 -18.94 21.67 20.05
CA VAL A 804 -19.44 23.04 20.18
C VAL A 804 -20.91 23.05 19.79
N ALA A 805 -21.76 23.59 20.66
CA ALA A 805 -23.20 23.67 20.42
C ALA A 805 -23.53 24.58 19.22
N ALA A 806 -24.66 24.31 18.57
CA ALA A 806 -25.06 24.90 17.28
C ALA A 806 -25.16 26.43 17.24
N ASP A 807 -25.39 27.04 18.39
CA ASP A 807 -25.62 28.46 18.63
C ASP A 807 -24.41 29.17 19.28
N THR A 808 -23.28 28.46 19.43
CA THR A 808 -22.07 28.97 20.09
C THR A 808 -20.83 28.78 19.22
N THR A 809 -19.77 29.54 19.52
CA THR A 809 -18.46 29.41 18.86
C THR A 809 -17.42 28.67 19.71
N SER A 810 -17.75 28.34 20.95
CA SER A 810 -16.89 27.64 21.91
C SER A 810 -17.73 26.90 22.95
N HIS A 811 -17.21 25.79 23.48
CA HIS A 811 -17.79 25.10 24.64
C HIS A 811 -17.14 25.63 25.95
N PRO A 812 -17.81 25.52 27.11
CA PRO A 812 -17.33 26.09 28.37
C PRO A 812 -16.25 25.22 29.07
N ASP A 813 -16.19 23.93 28.77
CA ASP A 813 -15.27 22.99 29.41
C ASP A 813 -13.81 23.17 28.97
N ASP A 814 -12.87 22.68 29.78
CA ASP A 814 -11.46 22.61 29.40
C ASP A 814 -11.26 21.72 28.17
N HIS A 815 -10.39 22.14 27.26
CA HIS A 815 -10.13 21.39 26.05
C HIS A 815 -9.33 20.11 26.35
N ARG A 816 -9.95 18.96 26.15
CA ARG A 816 -9.33 17.63 26.32
C ARG A 816 -9.37 16.87 25.01
N CYS A 817 -8.42 15.96 24.79
CA CYS A 817 -8.42 15.08 23.62
C CYS A 817 -8.78 13.64 24.02
N ASN A 818 -9.00 12.79 23.03
CA ASN A 818 -9.31 11.37 23.24
C ASN A 818 -8.07 10.48 23.33
N SER A 819 -6.87 11.04 23.56
CA SER A 819 -5.66 10.22 23.70
C SER A 819 -5.73 9.41 24.99
N ALA A 820 -5.47 8.11 24.90
CA ALA A 820 -5.41 7.23 26.07
C ALA A 820 -4.25 7.58 27.01
N ILE A 821 -3.16 8.12 26.46
CA ILE A 821 -1.96 8.50 27.19
C ILE A 821 -1.47 9.85 26.67
N HIS A 822 -1.24 10.77 27.59
CA HIS A 822 -0.43 11.96 27.33
C HIS A 822 1.00 11.65 27.74
N TYR A 823 1.93 11.75 26.79
CA TYR A 823 3.34 11.47 27.02
C TYR A 823 4.00 12.57 27.84
N CYS A 824 5.08 12.21 28.53
CA CYS A 824 5.89 13.16 29.27
C CYS A 824 6.55 14.16 28.30
N ASP A 825 6.48 15.45 28.67
CA ASP A 825 7.01 16.59 27.93
C ASP A 825 8.51 16.83 28.14
N VAL A 826 9.15 16.02 28.99
CA VAL A 826 10.59 16.05 29.23
C VAL A 826 11.32 15.46 28.02
N ARG A 827 12.36 16.18 27.58
CA ARG A 827 13.25 15.76 26.49
C ARG A 827 14.55 15.20 27.04
N CYS A 828 15.09 14.19 26.35
CA CYS A 828 16.43 13.68 26.62
C CYS A 828 17.46 14.81 26.40
N PRO A 829 18.36 15.07 27.36
CA PRO A 829 19.35 16.14 27.22
C PRO A 829 20.33 15.89 26.06
N CYS A 830 20.53 14.64 25.64
CA CYS A 830 21.50 14.26 24.61
C CYS A 830 20.93 14.33 23.18
N CYS A 831 19.74 13.75 22.94
CA CYS A 831 19.15 13.67 21.60
C CYS A 831 17.89 14.54 21.41
N GLN A 832 17.41 15.20 22.45
CA GLN A 832 16.17 16.02 22.44
C GLN A 832 14.87 15.24 22.19
N TYR A 833 14.91 13.91 22.16
CA TYR A 833 13.71 13.08 22.00
C TYR A 833 12.88 13.07 23.27
N PHE A 834 11.55 13.03 23.13
CA PHE A 834 10.60 13.01 24.23
C PHE A 834 10.64 11.67 24.99
N CYS A 835 10.31 11.72 26.27
CA CYS A 835 10.14 10.53 27.10
C CYS A 835 8.93 9.70 26.62
N ASP A 836 9.09 8.38 26.50
CA ASP A 836 8.05 7.45 26.01
C ASP A 836 7.05 7.01 27.09
N LYS A 837 7.13 7.60 28.29
CA LYS A 837 6.24 7.32 29.43
C LYS A 837 5.10 8.34 29.53
N ALA A 838 4.04 7.98 30.26
CA ALA A 838 2.94 8.87 30.58
C ALA A 838 3.40 10.10 31.39
N TYR A 839 2.76 11.23 31.18
CA TYR A 839 2.98 12.46 31.93
C TYR A 839 2.79 12.23 33.43
N GLY A 840 3.67 12.82 34.25
CA GLY A 840 3.63 12.67 35.70
C GLY A 840 4.21 11.35 36.25
N HIS A 841 4.91 10.54 35.43
CA HIS A 841 5.60 9.36 35.93
C HIS A 841 6.70 9.70 36.95
N ALA A 842 6.87 8.85 37.98
CA ALA A 842 7.86 9.06 39.04
C ALA A 842 9.22 8.38 38.80
N ASP A 843 9.27 7.41 37.89
CA ASP A 843 10.49 6.67 37.55
C ASP A 843 11.45 7.48 36.68
N LEU A 844 12.66 6.95 36.43
CA LEU A 844 13.59 7.50 35.44
C LEU A 844 12.93 7.63 34.06
N HIS A 845 13.22 8.73 33.37
CA HIS A 845 12.79 8.96 32.00
C HIS A 845 13.39 7.90 31.06
N ARG A 846 12.62 7.52 30.04
CA ARG A 846 13.02 6.52 29.03
C ARG A 846 12.65 7.04 27.65
N THR A 847 13.49 6.80 26.66
CA THR A 847 13.18 7.10 25.25
C THR A 847 14.00 6.21 24.32
N SER A 848 13.50 5.97 23.10
CA SER A 848 14.27 5.35 22.03
C SER A 848 15.10 6.43 21.35
N HIS A 849 16.40 6.51 21.68
CA HIS A 849 17.25 7.61 21.23
C HIS A 849 17.45 7.63 19.70
N GLY A 850 17.44 8.83 19.10
CA GLY A 850 17.89 9.08 17.73
C GLY A 850 19.29 9.68 17.67
N ASN A 851 19.56 10.54 16.68
CA ASN A 851 20.84 11.24 16.56
C ASN A 851 21.14 12.06 17.82
N MET A 852 22.30 11.83 18.44
CA MET A 852 22.74 12.56 19.63
C MET A 852 23.27 13.94 19.21
N LYS A 853 22.55 15.00 19.59
CA LYS A 853 22.84 16.40 19.19
C LYS A 853 23.73 17.12 20.19
N GLU A 854 23.46 16.92 21.47
CA GLU A 854 24.10 17.63 22.59
C GLU A 854 25.17 16.75 23.26
N THR A 855 25.92 16.01 22.44
CA THR A 855 26.96 15.09 22.94
C THR A 855 28.22 15.17 22.09
N TYR A 856 29.33 14.74 22.69
CA TYR A 856 30.61 14.61 22.01
C TYR A 856 30.94 13.13 21.81
N PHE A 857 31.45 12.78 20.64
CA PHE A 857 31.99 11.45 20.40
C PHE A 857 33.32 11.30 21.14
N VAL A 858 33.39 10.29 22.00
CA VAL A 858 34.59 9.90 22.75
C VAL A 858 35.04 8.54 22.23
N SER A 859 36.30 8.39 21.85
CA SER A 859 36.81 7.07 21.48
C SER A 859 37.04 6.22 22.71
N ASP A 860 36.65 4.96 22.58
CA ASP A 860 37.00 3.82 23.41
C ASP A 860 38.49 3.43 23.36
N SER A 861 39.27 3.98 22.42
CA SER A 861 40.70 3.78 22.30
C SER A 861 41.49 5.04 22.67
N GLN A 862 42.61 4.88 23.38
CA GLN A 862 43.57 5.98 23.64
C GLN A 862 44.19 6.59 22.36
N ALA A 863 43.85 6.09 21.17
CA ALA A 863 44.37 6.55 19.89
C ALA A 863 43.63 7.79 19.33
N VAL A 864 42.52 8.20 19.94
CA VAL A 864 41.78 9.42 19.56
C VAL A 864 41.83 10.43 20.70
N ASP A 865 42.63 11.46 20.45
CA ASP A 865 42.81 12.60 21.34
C ASP A 865 41.59 13.54 21.18
N ILE A 866 40.70 13.49 22.17
CA ILE A 866 39.57 14.42 22.30
C ILE A 866 40.15 15.60 23.07
N GLY A 867 40.29 16.74 22.38
CA GLY A 867 40.96 17.91 22.94
C GLY A 867 40.37 18.40 24.26
N ASP A 868 41.19 19.18 24.97
CA ASP A 868 40.98 19.66 26.34
C ASP A 868 39.54 20.09 26.66
N ARG A 869 39.11 19.62 27.84
CA ARG A 869 37.82 19.83 28.50
C ARG A 869 37.22 21.22 28.38
#